data_AF-A0A075WAU1-F1
#
_entry.id   AF-A0A075WAU1-F1
#
_cell.length_a   1.000
_cell.length_b   1.000
_cell.length_c   1.000
_cell.angle_alpha   90.00
_cell.angle_beta   90.00
_cell.angle_gamma   90.00
#
_symmetry.space_group_name_H-M   'P 1'
#
loop_
_entity.id
_entity.type
_entity.pdbx_description
1 polymer ?
#
loop_
_entity_poly.entity_id
_entity_poly.type
_entity_poly.pdbx_seq_one_letter_code
_entity_poly.pdbx_strand_id
1 'polypeptide(L)'
;MGNFGLFRGLTAALLLLALLQTVNAATITGCTQIQSPGYYELASDITASGTCIVITSDHVTFDGKGHKISGTTGDGIFVVSQTVYNDPVYNYTNVIKNVSIQNVVVEGFDVGIHIRGAQGVAVTKSEILNSASIGIHVEFSDNALVYENVVRNADVGIKIANSFASDIAHNRVTGCNIGIYTAKYKVFYGDWPYIGLKNVYIYDNYLKNHQNIGGLAANPATDPGDLENVNLFTQKTPGTNIIGGPYFGGNFYSTPSGNGYSDLCVDADVDGLCDQPFNAGYLVDKYPLTYITAAGPDVTPELKPEKLVVVKPAEGESFCAGDEIVIEWTGGDEDWRVDLSLVDTLSLAMTPIASGIHNSGQYTWTIPATLSPGTYQIYIQEINQRDYAYGGKFFVIDCSQQATKGIEVPECEGIIDLSTGTTGNFIPDLYGAAEDSVNDPVDWEVEGMTAYVVPPYPGWYSGPEIDSIANWITPYTNQNHNYPQGYGDFKATLKFTAPANGNITLYYTADDGLDLYLDGNLVDSYKVYKGFTQLRKYETNVIAGQHVITASVEDEHRVVSGFLAIGWFCPTEVVEKPCERPQTVKLQVGEKYQCGDYVISIEKVSTNGYATVTVYENGNLVGSYSVNLGQSLVVGGLTLTLKEMSENTVVLEVCCEEAVACENWREVELKIGEKYQCGDYTIVLDNVDYPTQAVKVAVYDSSGNLLGIHQLSVGDSISQPSLVLTDITGDNSAKFKICCEELPIECEEKDMRAVIGQKYPCGDYYFTMTGLNYADQKVTISIIDQSGNILSTHTLGVGDTAVEGSIKITLSQITGDNSALFTVCCEKVACETWTEVDAKIREKYQCGEYTLTLNSVNYANQSVEISVYDSGGNLIATHQLSVGDSISQPSLVLTDITGDNSARFKVCCEKVSKVQPSYTTTINPEEVTEVPATTEKGGGEVSATPGFEALIAVAGLLGVGYLLRRK
;
A
#
# COMPACT_ATOMS: atom_id res chain seq x y z
N MET A 1 -46.29 20.66 -18.40
CA MET A 1 -46.26 20.37 -16.95
C MET A 1 -45.77 18.94 -16.81
N GLY A 2 -44.65 18.73 -16.11
CA GLY A 2 -43.99 17.42 -15.98
C GLY A 2 -42.46 17.55 -16.10
N ASN A 3 -41.78 17.09 -15.06
CA ASN A 3 -40.35 16.74 -14.95
C ASN A 3 -39.29 17.72 -15.51
N PHE A 4 -38.85 18.65 -14.65
CA PHE A 4 -37.52 19.29 -14.69
C PHE A 4 -36.97 19.44 -13.24
N GLY A 5 -37.10 18.37 -12.45
CA GLY A 5 -36.79 18.34 -11.00
C GLY A 5 -35.61 17.44 -10.58
N LEU A 6 -34.97 16.73 -11.51
CA LEU A 6 -33.70 16.03 -11.30
C LEU A 6 -32.66 16.61 -12.27
N PHE A 7 -31.38 16.61 -11.87
CA PHE A 7 -30.25 17.35 -12.48
C PHE A 7 -30.18 18.87 -12.16
N ARG A 8 -30.20 19.24 -10.87
CA ARG A 8 -29.64 20.54 -10.42
C ARG A 8 -28.54 20.46 -9.35
N GLY A 9 -28.47 19.38 -8.58
CA GLY A 9 -27.31 19.10 -7.70
C GLY A 9 -26.03 18.68 -8.44
N LEU A 10 -26.13 18.21 -9.69
CA LEU A 10 -24.98 17.74 -10.49
C LEU A 10 -24.44 18.78 -11.49
N THR A 11 -25.13 19.91 -11.67
CA THR A 11 -24.75 20.95 -12.64
C THR A 11 -24.00 22.13 -12.02
N ALA A 12 -24.00 22.28 -10.70
CA ALA A 12 -23.07 23.16 -9.99
C ALA A 12 -21.65 22.56 -9.95
N ALA A 13 -21.54 21.24 -9.74
CA ALA A 13 -20.27 20.52 -9.76
C ALA A 13 -19.61 20.46 -11.15
N LEU A 14 -20.37 20.65 -12.24
CA LEU A 14 -19.84 20.59 -13.61
C LEU A 14 -19.18 21.89 -14.11
N LEU A 15 -19.05 22.93 -13.27
CA LEU A 15 -18.07 24.01 -13.50
C LEU A 15 -16.68 23.67 -12.95
N LEU A 16 -16.55 22.60 -12.14
CA LEU A 16 -15.29 22.18 -11.53
C LEU A 16 -14.52 21.12 -12.35
N LEU A 17 -14.66 21.17 -13.68
CA LEU A 17 -13.74 20.49 -14.61
C LEU A 17 -13.08 21.54 -15.51
N ALA A 18 -12.19 22.33 -14.91
CA ALA A 18 -11.17 23.03 -15.69
C ALA A 18 -10.36 21.95 -16.43
N LEU A 19 -10.28 22.04 -17.77
CA LEU A 19 -9.33 21.22 -18.50
C LEU A 19 -7.94 21.50 -17.94
N LEU A 20 -7.21 20.44 -17.58
CA LEU A 20 -5.77 20.46 -17.37
C LEU A 20 -5.07 20.72 -18.71
N GLN A 21 -5.21 21.95 -19.22
CA GLN A 21 -4.18 22.56 -20.03
C GLN A 21 -3.15 23.13 -19.07
N THR A 22 -1.89 22.73 -19.24
CA THR A 22 -0.74 23.26 -18.50
C THR A 22 -0.44 24.69 -18.97
N VAL A 23 -1.36 25.61 -18.70
CA VAL A 23 -1.15 27.05 -18.85
C VAL A 23 -0.24 27.48 -17.70
N ASN A 24 0.94 28.00 -18.05
CA ASN A 24 1.90 28.47 -17.06
C ASN A 24 1.26 29.59 -16.23
N ALA A 25 1.23 29.44 -14.91
CA ALA A 25 0.63 30.42 -14.01
C ALA A 25 1.35 31.77 -14.10
N ALA A 26 0.59 32.85 -14.24
CA ALA A 26 1.12 34.21 -14.24
C ALA A 26 1.21 34.73 -12.80
N THR A 27 2.43 34.75 -12.27
CA THR A 27 2.74 35.17 -10.90
C THR A 27 2.49 36.66 -10.67
N ILE A 28 1.68 37.00 -9.66
CA ILE A 28 1.39 38.36 -9.20
C ILE A 28 2.16 38.63 -7.91
N THR A 29 2.92 39.72 -7.89
CA THR A 29 3.79 40.14 -6.75
C THR A 29 3.42 41.53 -6.21
N GLY A 30 2.32 42.11 -6.69
CA GLY A 30 1.86 43.45 -6.33
C GLY A 30 0.52 43.79 -7.00
N CYS A 31 -0.12 44.86 -6.55
CA CYS A 31 -1.36 45.36 -7.13
C CYS A 31 -1.22 45.61 -8.65
N THR A 32 -2.18 45.12 -9.43
CA THR A 32 -2.07 45.05 -10.89
C THR A 32 -3.43 45.01 -11.58
N GLN A 33 -3.45 45.29 -12.87
CA GLN A 33 -4.63 45.10 -13.71
C GLN A 33 -4.46 43.86 -14.59
N ILE A 34 -5.36 42.89 -14.41
CA ILE A 34 -5.43 41.69 -15.26
C ILE A 34 -6.20 42.07 -16.53
N GLN A 35 -5.48 42.16 -17.65
CA GLN A 35 -5.99 42.59 -18.96
C GLN A 35 -6.00 41.46 -20.02
N SER A 36 -5.60 40.24 -19.65
CA SER A 36 -5.53 39.08 -20.54
C SER A 36 -6.14 37.83 -19.90
N PRO A 37 -6.74 36.92 -20.69
CA PRO A 37 -7.16 35.60 -20.21
C PRO A 37 -5.99 34.83 -19.59
N GLY A 38 -6.25 33.98 -18.60
CA GLY A 38 -5.23 33.13 -18.01
C GLY A 38 -5.49 32.75 -16.55
N TYR A 39 -4.56 31.97 -16.02
CA TYR A 39 -4.51 31.56 -14.63
C TYR A 39 -3.41 32.35 -13.92
N TYR A 40 -3.75 33.02 -12.82
CA TYR A 40 -2.90 33.95 -12.09
C TYR A 40 -2.81 33.53 -10.63
N GLU A 41 -1.60 33.56 -10.07
CA GLU A 41 -1.35 33.19 -8.67
C GLU A 41 -0.71 34.36 -7.93
N LEU A 42 -1.21 34.69 -6.73
CA LEU A 42 -0.55 35.61 -5.83
C LEU A 42 0.66 34.90 -5.18
N ALA A 43 1.82 35.57 -5.15
CA ALA A 43 3.09 34.98 -4.68
C ALA A 43 3.47 35.31 -3.23
N SER A 44 2.84 36.34 -2.67
CA SER A 44 3.12 36.88 -1.35
C SER A 44 2.00 37.82 -0.95
N ASP A 45 1.93 38.15 0.34
CA ASP A 45 1.06 39.22 0.81
C ASP A 45 1.40 40.57 0.14
N ILE A 46 0.38 41.38 -0.13
CA ILE A 46 0.49 42.69 -0.78
C ILE A 46 -0.34 43.74 -0.04
N THR A 47 0.07 45.00 -0.12
CA THR A 47 -0.61 46.13 0.55
C THR A 47 -0.88 47.28 -0.41
N ALA A 48 -2.05 47.90 -0.30
CA ALA A 48 -2.54 48.95 -1.19
C ALA A 48 -3.09 50.18 -0.45
N SER A 49 -3.11 51.33 -1.11
CA SER A 49 -3.74 52.57 -0.62
C SER A 49 -4.87 53.05 -1.54
N GLY A 50 -5.60 52.09 -2.11
CA GLY A 50 -6.57 52.25 -3.20
C GLY A 50 -6.82 50.89 -3.86
N THR A 51 -7.65 50.84 -4.90
CA THR A 51 -8.02 49.57 -5.55
C THR A 51 -6.79 48.76 -6.01
N CYS A 52 -6.71 47.48 -5.61
CA CYS A 52 -5.48 46.69 -5.77
C CYS A 52 -5.45 45.77 -7.00
N ILE A 53 -6.34 44.77 -7.06
CA ILE A 53 -6.42 43.85 -8.21
C ILE A 53 -7.62 44.23 -9.07
N VAL A 54 -7.40 44.64 -10.32
CA VAL A 54 -8.48 45.00 -11.25
C VAL A 54 -8.54 43.98 -12.38
N ILE A 55 -9.60 43.17 -12.41
CA ILE A 55 -9.82 42.14 -13.44
C ILE A 55 -10.69 42.74 -14.54
N THR A 56 -10.11 42.85 -15.73
CA THR A 56 -10.74 43.51 -16.89
C THR A 56 -10.82 42.66 -18.16
N SER A 57 -10.52 41.36 -18.03
CA SER A 57 -10.53 40.36 -19.10
C SER A 57 -11.49 39.22 -18.80
N ASP A 58 -12.03 38.63 -19.85
CA ASP A 58 -12.72 37.34 -19.79
C ASP A 58 -11.72 36.19 -19.50
N HIS A 59 -12.24 35.06 -19.02
CA HIS A 59 -11.52 33.78 -18.83
C HIS A 59 -10.28 33.96 -17.93
N VAL A 60 -10.51 34.51 -16.75
CA VAL A 60 -9.48 34.75 -15.73
C VAL A 60 -9.76 33.89 -14.52
N THR A 61 -8.77 33.13 -14.06
CA THR A 61 -8.75 32.56 -12.71
C THR A 61 -7.66 33.26 -11.92
N PHE A 62 -8.03 33.83 -10.78
CA PHE A 62 -7.13 34.44 -9.82
C PHE A 62 -7.16 33.61 -8.52
N ASP A 63 -6.04 32.99 -8.20
CA ASP A 63 -5.83 32.15 -7.02
C ASP A 63 -4.90 32.87 -6.05
N GLY A 64 -5.40 33.21 -4.86
CA GLY A 64 -4.61 33.90 -3.85
C GLY A 64 -3.58 33.03 -3.12
N LYS A 65 -3.64 31.69 -3.25
CA LYS A 65 -2.80 30.74 -2.49
C LYS A 65 -2.82 30.92 -0.96
N GLY A 66 -3.88 31.52 -0.42
CA GLY A 66 -4.00 31.90 0.99
C GLY A 66 -3.31 33.23 1.35
N HIS A 67 -2.61 33.88 0.42
CA HIS A 67 -1.96 35.16 0.66
C HIS A 67 -2.96 36.32 0.84
N LYS A 68 -2.50 37.34 1.56
CA LYS A 68 -3.31 38.49 1.95
C LYS A 68 -3.12 39.71 1.04
N ILE A 69 -4.24 40.32 0.68
CA ILE A 69 -4.33 41.64 0.08
C ILE A 69 -4.87 42.58 1.17
N SER A 70 -4.05 43.48 1.70
CA SER A 70 -4.47 44.49 2.69
C SER A 70 -4.59 45.88 2.09
N GLY A 71 -5.55 46.67 2.55
CA GLY A 71 -5.75 48.05 2.10
C GLY A 71 -6.44 48.93 3.14
N THR A 72 -6.76 50.16 2.71
CA THR A 72 -7.40 51.18 3.56
C THR A 72 -8.53 51.97 2.88
N THR A 73 -8.62 51.90 1.54
CA THR A 73 -9.59 52.61 0.70
C THR A 73 -9.71 51.91 -0.66
N GLY A 74 -10.82 52.11 -1.37
CA GLY A 74 -11.09 51.48 -2.67
C GLY A 74 -11.46 50.00 -2.56
N ASP A 75 -11.31 49.28 -3.67
CA ASP A 75 -11.76 47.88 -3.80
C ASP A 75 -10.56 46.91 -3.72
N GLY A 76 -10.60 45.87 -2.90
CA GLY A 76 -9.50 44.90 -2.80
C GLY A 76 -9.28 44.15 -4.11
N ILE A 77 -10.36 43.55 -4.63
CA ILE A 77 -10.43 42.94 -5.96
C ILE A 77 -11.65 43.52 -6.68
N PHE A 78 -11.47 44.05 -7.89
CA PHE A 78 -12.56 44.64 -8.70
C PHE A 78 -12.65 43.99 -10.08
N VAL A 79 -13.75 43.27 -10.35
CA VAL A 79 -14.08 42.72 -11.68
C VAL A 79 -14.97 43.70 -12.41
N VAL A 80 -14.46 44.32 -13.48
CA VAL A 80 -15.19 45.34 -14.25
C VAL A 80 -14.65 45.53 -15.66
N SER A 81 -15.55 45.72 -16.62
CA SER A 81 -15.22 46.02 -18.02
C SER A 81 -14.36 47.28 -18.18
N GLN A 82 -13.33 47.26 -19.03
CA GLN A 82 -12.43 48.41 -19.25
C GLN A 82 -13.17 49.68 -19.67
N THR A 83 -14.29 49.56 -20.40
CA THR A 83 -15.10 50.72 -20.81
C THR A 83 -15.94 51.29 -19.67
N VAL A 84 -16.18 50.52 -18.61
CA VAL A 84 -16.98 50.89 -17.43
C VAL A 84 -16.10 51.32 -16.25
N TYR A 85 -14.85 50.83 -16.17
CA TYR A 85 -13.88 51.24 -15.14
C TYR A 85 -13.68 52.77 -15.05
N ASN A 86 -13.75 53.46 -16.20
CA ASN A 86 -13.63 54.91 -16.30
C ASN A 86 -14.97 55.66 -16.53
N ASP A 87 -16.12 54.96 -16.53
CA ASP A 87 -17.42 55.54 -16.84
C ASP A 87 -18.42 55.34 -15.68
N PRO A 88 -18.99 56.40 -15.08
CA PRO A 88 -20.07 56.25 -14.10
C PRO A 88 -21.34 55.62 -14.71
N VAL A 89 -21.52 55.65 -16.03
CA VAL A 89 -22.64 55.06 -16.77
C VAL A 89 -22.34 53.62 -17.13
N TYR A 90 -23.04 52.68 -16.48
CA TYR A 90 -22.90 51.26 -16.75
C TYR A 90 -23.51 50.87 -18.11
N ASN A 91 -22.70 50.23 -18.98
CA ASN A 91 -23.11 49.82 -20.33
C ASN A 91 -23.05 48.29 -20.51
N TYR A 92 -24.23 47.67 -20.55
CA TYR A 92 -24.45 46.21 -20.69
C TYR A 92 -23.93 45.58 -21.99
N THR A 93 -23.38 46.34 -22.96
CA THR A 93 -22.83 45.72 -24.18
C THR A 93 -21.49 45.03 -23.97
N ASN A 94 -20.75 45.39 -22.91
CA ASN A 94 -19.37 44.94 -22.67
C ASN A 94 -19.27 44.19 -21.33
N VAL A 95 -19.95 43.05 -21.22
CA VAL A 95 -19.97 42.19 -20.02
C VAL A 95 -18.73 41.29 -19.97
N ILE A 96 -18.02 41.28 -18.84
CA ILE A 96 -16.88 40.36 -18.61
C ILE A 96 -17.39 38.94 -18.35
N LYS A 97 -16.68 37.92 -18.82
CA LYS A 97 -17.13 36.53 -18.73
C LYS A 97 -16.13 35.58 -18.07
N ASN A 98 -16.66 34.59 -17.35
CA ASN A 98 -15.89 33.44 -16.86
C ASN A 98 -14.70 33.89 -15.99
N VAL A 99 -14.99 34.50 -14.84
CA VAL A 99 -13.97 34.94 -13.87
C VAL A 99 -14.09 34.12 -12.59
N SER A 100 -12.98 33.54 -12.12
CA SER A 100 -12.89 32.83 -10.85
C SER A 100 -11.91 33.56 -9.94
N ILE A 101 -12.32 33.85 -8.72
CA ILE A 101 -11.51 34.39 -7.63
C ILE A 101 -11.55 33.35 -6.52
N GLN A 102 -10.40 32.84 -6.11
CA GLN A 102 -10.34 31.80 -5.09
C GLN A 102 -9.20 31.97 -4.10
N ASN A 103 -9.37 31.42 -2.89
CA ASN A 103 -8.28 31.15 -1.95
C ASN A 103 -7.44 32.40 -1.63
N VAL A 104 -8.09 33.53 -1.31
CA VAL A 104 -7.42 34.81 -1.02
C VAL A 104 -7.97 35.43 0.27
N VAL A 105 -7.10 36.09 1.05
CA VAL A 105 -7.52 36.92 2.18
C VAL A 105 -7.53 38.39 1.72
N VAL A 106 -8.65 39.10 1.90
CA VAL A 106 -8.80 40.51 1.52
C VAL A 106 -9.23 41.34 2.73
N GLU A 107 -8.42 42.32 3.14
CA GLU A 107 -8.59 43.02 4.41
C GLU A 107 -8.55 44.56 4.30
N GLY A 108 -9.48 45.25 4.96
CA GLY A 108 -9.39 46.70 5.25
C GLY A 108 -9.82 47.68 4.15
N PHE A 109 -10.28 47.18 3.01
CA PHE A 109 -10.78 47.98 1.88
C PHE A 109 -12.17 48.59 2.12
N ASP A 110 -12.60 49.57 1.30
CA ASP A 110 -13.99 50.06 1.32
C ASP A 110 -14.95 48.96 0.87
N VAL A 111 -14.58 48.26 -0.22
CA VAL A 111 -15.18 47.00 -0.64
C VAL A 111 -14.12 45.91 -0.74
N GLY A 112 -14.34 44.75 -0.15
CA GLY A 112 -13.40 43.62 -0.24
C GLY A 112 -13.29 43.10 -1.68
N ILE A 113 -14.38 42.50 -2.17
CA ILE A 113 -14.48 41.99 -3.55
C ILE A 113 -15.69 42.64 -4.22
N HIS A 114 -15.46 43.33 -5.33
CA HIS A 114 -16.48 44.03 -6.10
C HIS A 114 -16.58 43.41 -7.50
N ILE A 115 -17.79 43.02 -7.89
CA ILE A 115 -18.11 42.43 -9.19
C ILE A 115 -19.18 43.30 -9.83
N ARG A 116 -18.81 44.00 -10.90
CA ARG A 116 -19.67 44.95 -11.60
C ARG A 116 -19.72 44.62 -13.08
N GLY A 117 -20.83 44.01 -13.49
CA GLY A 117 -21.09 43.77 -14.91
C GLY A 117 -20.39 42.57 -15.51
N ALA A 118 -20.52 41.42 -14.86
CA ALA A 118 -19.89 40.19 -15.28
C ALA A 118 -20.88 39.02 -15.37
N GLN A 119 -20.54 38.00 -16.16
CA GLN A 119 -21.36 36.81 -16.41
C GLN A 119 -20.54 35.54 -16.17
N GLY A 120 -21.02 34.66 -15.30
CA GLY A 120 -20.26 33.46 -14.90
C GLY A 120 -19.07 33.86 -14.04
N VAL A 121 -19.34 34.37 -12.83
CA VAL A 121 -18.30 34.72 -11.87
C VAL A 121 -18.38 33.80 -10.67
N ALA A 122 -17.26 33.24 -10.23
CA ALA A 122 -17.16 32.47 -9.00
C ALA A 122 -16.23 33.18 -8.01
N VAL A 123 -16.68 33.35 -6.76
CA VAL A 123 -15.86 33.75 -5.61
C VAL A 123 -15.90 32.60 -4.62
N THR A 124 -14.76 31.95 -4.38
CA THR A 124 -14.70 30.73 -3.57
C THR A 124 -13.58 30.71 -2.53
N LYS A 125 -13.81 30.01 -1.40
CA LYS A 125 -12.77 29.71 -0.40
C LYS A 125 -11.93 30.92 0.04
N SER A 126 -12.54 32.10 0.10
CA SER A 126 -11.85 33.37 0.34
C SER A 126 -12.29 34.01 1.65
N GLU A 127 -11.38 34.72 2.32
CA GLU A 127 -11.67 35.46 3.55
C GLU A 127 -11.72 36.96 3.26
N ILE A 128 -12.84 37.61 3.55
CA ILE A 128 -13.04 39.04 3.37
C ILE A 128 -13.28 39.67 4.74
N LEU A 129 -12.33 40.47 5.21
CA LEU A 129 -12.24 40.90 6.60
C LEU A 129 -12.22 42.43 6.71
N ASN A 130 -12.93 42.96 7.72
CA ASN A 130 -12.78 44.34 8.17
C ASN A 130 -13.03 45.39 7.07
N SER A 131 -13.94 45.12 6.12
CA SER A 131 -14.25 46.05 5.03
C SER A 131 -15.07 47.24 5.52
N ALA A 132 -14.66 48.47 5.19
CA ALA A 132 -15.27 49.69 5.73
C ALA A 132 -16.72 49.91 5.26
N SER A 133 -17.16 49.32 4.14
CA SER A 133 -18.56 49.35 3.69
C SER A 133 -19.10 47.97 3.33
N ILE A 134 -18.53 47.27 2.35
CA ILE A 134 -19.10 46.00 1.86
C ILE A 134 -18.02 44.91 1.80
N GLY A 135 -18.33 43.70 2.28
CA GLY A 135 -17.45 42.54 2.07
C GLY A 135 -17.40 42.14 0.59
N ILE A 136 -18.48 41.53 0.10
CA ILE A 136 -18.63 41.12 -1.30
C ILE A 136 -19.79 41.89 -1.94
N HIS A 137 -19.55 42.63 -3.02
CA HIS A 137 -20.59 43.35 -3.77
C HIS A 137 -20.73 42.77 -5.18
N VAL A 138 -21.90 42.22 -5.51
CA VAL A 138 -22.27 41.74 -6.84
C VAL A 138 -23.35 42.65 -7.40
N GLU A 139 -23.04 43.44 -8.43
CA GLU A 139 -24.02 44.28 -9.12
C GLU A 139 -24.04 44.09 -10.64
N PHE A 140 -25.24 44.17 -11.22
CA PHE A 140 -25.48 44.08 -12.67
C PHE A 140 -24.87 42.84 -13.33
N SER A 141 -24.85 41.71 -12.60
CA SER A 141 -24.09 40.52 -12.96
C SER A 141 -24.95 39.25 -12.99
N ASP A 142 -24.51 38.28 -13.77
CA ASP A 142 -25.31 37.13 -14.19
C ASP A 142 -24.56 35.83 -13.87
N ASN A 143 -25.27 34.78 -13.44
CA ASN A 143 -24.63 33.49 -13.12
C ASN A 143 -23.45 33.64 -12.13
N ALA A 144 -23.61 34.45 -11.08
CA ALA A 144 -22.61 34.59 -10.03
C ALA A 144 -22.75 33.47 -8.99
N LEU A 145 -21.63 32.88 -8.58
CA LEU A 145 -21.54 31.90 -7.50
C LEU A 145 -20.65 32.48 -6.40
N VAL A 146 -21.23 32.72 -5.23
CA VAL A 146 -20.48 33.11 -4.02
C VAL A 146 -20.57 31.93 -3.05
N TYR A 147 -19.48 31.18 -2.90
CA TYR A 147 -19.49 29.87 -2.26
C TYR A 147 -18.28 29.61 -1.33
N GLU A 148 -18.47 28.99 -0.16
CA GLU A 148 -17.37 28.68 0.78
C GLU A 148 -16.53 29.89 1.25
N ASN A 149 -17.11 31.11 1.27
CA ASN A 149 -16.37 32.30 1.72
C ASN A 149 -16.65 32.64 3.19
N VAL A 150 -15.66 33.24 3.83
CA VAL A 150 -15.77 33.83 5.17
C VAL A 150 -15.81 35.34 5.03
N VAL A 151 -16.87 36.00 5.51
CA VAL A 151 -17.02 37.46 5.43
C VAL A 151 -17.26 38.02 6.83
N ARG A 152 -16.39 38.92 7.31
CA ARG A 152 -16.46 39.46 8.67
C ARG A 152 -16.31 40.96 8.77
N ASN A 153 -17.02 41.56 9.73
CA ASN A 153 -16.84 42.94 10.20
C ASN A 153 -16.97 43.99 9.08
N ALA A 154 -18.08 43.96 8.34
CA ALA A 154 -18.45 44.98 7.36
C ALA A 154 -19.79 45.63 7.72
N ASP A 155 -20.10 46.82 7.18
CA ASP A 155 -21.46 47.36 7.30
C ASP A 155 -22.47 46.43 6.58
N VAL A 156 -22.09 45.94 5.39
CA VAL A 156 -22.80 44.86 4.70
C VAL A 156 -21.84 43.73 4.35
N GLY A 157 -22.12 42.50 4.79
CA GLY A 157 -21.30 41.33 4.47
C GLY A 157 -21.32 41.02 2.97
N ILE A 158 -22.44 40.51 2.46
CA ILE A 158 -22.64 40.22 1.03
C ILE A 158 -23.79 41.06 0.50
N LYS A 159 -23.59 41.80 -0.59
CA LYS A 159 -24.61 42.62 -1.23
C LYS A 159 -24.81 42.19 -2.68
N ILE A 160 -26.05 41.90 -3.06
CA ILE A 160 -26.41 41.55 -4.43
C ILE A 160 -27.46 42.52 -4.99
N ALA A 161 -27.21 43.07 -6.18
CA ALA A 161 -28.03 44.10 -6.81
C ALA A 161 -28.25 43.85 -8.31
N ASN A 162 -29.49 44.02 -8.80
CA ASN A 162 -29.81 43.98 -10.24
C ASN A 162 -29.20 42.78 -11.01
N SER A 163 -29.16 41.60 -10.38
CA SER A 163 -28.41 40.42 -10.82
C SER A 163 -29.33 39.22 -11.03
N PHE A 164 -28.96 38.27 -11.92
CA PHE A 164 -29.79 37.10 -12.22
C PHE A 164 -29.08 35.74 -12.15
N ALA A 165 -29.88 34.68 -11.94
CA ALA A 165 -29.46 33.26 -11.92
C ALA A 165 -28.20 33.00 -11.07
N SER A 166 -28.13 33.63 -9.90
CA SER A 166 -26.94 33.65 -9.05
C SER A 166 -27.18 32.93 -7.73
N ASP A 167 -26.18 32.22 -7.24
CA ASP A 167 -26.24 31.41 -6.03
C ASP A 167 -25.26 31.98 -4.99
N ILE A 168 -25.77 32.23 -3.78
CA ILE A 168 -24.99 32.60 -2.59
C ILE A 168 -25.18 31.47 -1.59
N ALA A 169 -24.22 30.56 -1.46
CA ALA A 169 -24.38 29.37 -0.64
C ALA A 169 -23.12 28.97 0.10
N HIS A 170 -23.24 28.25 1.22
CA HIS A 170 -22.09 27.76 2.00
C HIS A 170 -21.11 28.87 2.44
N ASN A 171 -21.57 30.11 2.65
CA ASN A 171 -20.74 31.20 3.18
C ASN A 171 -20.96 31.41 4.68
N ARG A 172 -19.91 31.78 5.41
CA ARG A 172 -19.98 32.19 6.82
C ARG A 172 -19.86 33.72 6.92
N VAL A 173 -20.97 34.40 7.19
CA VAL A 173 -21.05 35.87 7.27
C VAL A 173 -21.34 36.28 8.72
N THR A 174 -20.39 36.95 9.38
CA THR A 174 -20.48 37.29 10.80
C THR A 174 -20.06 38.72 11.13
N GLY A 175 -20.51 39.23 12.28
CA GLY A 175 -20.07 40.52 12.83
C GLY A 175 -20.42 41.74 11.95
N CYS A 176 -21.30 41.57 10.95
CA CYS A 176 -21.71 42.67 10.07
C CYS A 176 -22.98 43.36 10.60
N ASN A 177 -23.20 44.62 10.22
CA ASN A 177 -24.49 45.28 10.51
C ASN A 177 -25.63 44.61 9.73
N ILE A 178 -25.38 44.28 8.45
CA ILE A 178 -26.27 43.44 7.65
C ILE A 178 -25.47 42.28 7.04
N GLY A 179 -25.92 41.03 7.26
CA GLY A 179 -25.29 39.83 6.70
C GLY A 179 -25.38 39.80 5.17
N ILE A 180 -26.58 39.57 4.64
CA ILE A 180 -26.85 39.58 3.20
C ILE A 180 -27.87 40.67 2.86
N TYR A 181 -27.49 41.61 1.98
CA TYR A 181 -28.34 42.71 1.52
C TYR A 181 -28.77 42.51 0.07
N THR A 182 -30.08 42.46 -0.16
CA THR A 182 -30.69 42.36 -1.50
C THR A 182 -31.12 43.74 -2.00
N ALA A 183 -30.64 44.16 -3.17
CA ALA A 183 -30.80 45.53 -3.65
C ALA A 183 -31.33 45.64 -5.09
N LYS A 184 -31.83 46.83 -5.41
CA LYS A 184 -32.10 47.30 -6.76
C LYS A 184 -31.76 48.78 -6.84
N TYR A 185 -30.95 49.14 -7.83
CA TYR A 185 -30.68 50.52 -8.20
C TYR A 185 -31.62 50.98 -9.32
N LYS A 186 -31.89 52.28 -9.38
CA LYS A 186 -32.54 52.93 -10.52
C LYS A 186 -31.47 53.43 -11.47
N VAL A 187 -31.41 52.88 -12.68
CA VAL A 187 -30.55 53.41 -13.75
C VAL A 187 -31.24 54.62 -14.36
N PHE A 188 -30.53 55.75 -14.49
CA PHE A 188 -31.14 57.05 -14.82
C PHE A 188 -31.28 57.34 -16.33
N TYR A 189 -30.73 56.51 -17.23
CA TYR A 189 -30.77 56.74 -18.69
C TYR A 189 -30.93 55.44 -19.49
N GLY A 190 -31.93 55.41 -20.38
CA GLY A 190 -32.16 54.36 -21.38
C GLY A 190 -33.52 53.63 -21.27
N ASP A 191 -34.08 53.19 -22.41
CA ASP A 191 -35.33 52.43 -22.51
C ASP A 191 -35.15 50.95 -22.11
N TRP A 192 -34.61 50.68 -20.92
CA TRP A 192 -34.34 49.33 -20.44
C TRP A 192 -35.27 48.93 -19.27
N PRO A 193 -35.67 47.65 -19.17
CA PRO A 193 -36.51 47.18 -18.09
C PRO A 193 -35.82 47.34 -16.73
N TYR A 194 -36.57 47.80 -15.73
CA TYR A 194 -36.17 47.83 -14.33
C TYR A 194 -36.09 46.40 -13.76
N ILE A 195 -35.03 45.66 -14.06
CA ILE A 195 -34.82 44.31 -13.51
C ILE A 195 -34.29 44.44 -12.07
N GLY A 196 -35.03 43.88 -11.11
CA GLY A 196 -34.55 43.68 -9.74
C GLY A 196 -33.62 42.46 -9.63
N LEU A 197 -33.82 41.62 -8.62
CA LEU A 197 -33.18 40.31 -8.56
C LEU A 197 -34.08 39.24 -9.20
N LYS A 198 -33.48 38.29 -9.92
CA LYS A 198 -34.23 37.23 -10.61
C LYS A 198 -33.54 35.87 -10.57
N ASN A 199 -34.25 34.81 -10.19
CA ASN A 199 -33.71 33.45 -10.07
C ASN A 199 -32.48 33.37 -9.15
N VAL A 200 -32.48 34.07 -8.01
CA VAL A 200 -31.35 34.08 -7.07
C VAL A 200 -31.64 33.13 -5.90
N TYR A 201 -30.71 32.24 -5.58
CA TYR A 201 -30.84 31.33 -4.44
C TYR A 201 -29.80 31.68 -3.37
N ILE A 202 -30.28 31.85 -2.13
CA ILE A 202 -29.46 32.20 -0.97
C ILE A 202 -29.73 31.12 0.07
N TYR A 203 -28.89 30.09 0.16
CA TYR A 203 -29.17 28.91 0.98
C TYR A 203 -27.87 28.33 1.56
N ASP A 204 -27.97 27.53 2.62
CA ASP A 204 -26.83 26.89 3.28
C ASP A 204 -25.74 27.88 3.75
N ASN A 205 -26.08 29.14 4.08
CA ASN A 205 -25.13 30.09 4.66
C ASN A 205 -25.25 30.12 6.19
N TYR A 206 -24.13 30.34 6.87
CA TYR A 206 -24.11 30.66 8.30
C TYR A 206 -24.13 32.18 8.47
N LEU A 207 -25.23 32.72 9.01
CA LEU A 207 -25.44 34.15 9.18
C LEU A 207 -25.53 34.49 10.68
N LYS A 208 -24.56 35.24 11.20
CA LYS A 208 -24.57 35.75 12.58
C LYS A 208 -24.22 37.24 12.66
N ASN A 209 -25.23 38.08 12.46
CA ASN A 209 -25.09 39.52 12.22
C ASN A 209 -26.15 40.32 12.99
N HIS A 210 -26.01 41.64 13.10
CA HIS A 210 -27.06 42.48 13.71
C HIS A 210 -28.40 42.33 12.97
N GLN A 211 -28.37 42.19 11.64
CA GLN A 211 -29.49 41.80 10.80
C GLN A 211 -29.01 40.81 9.73
N ASN A 212 -29.46 39.55 9.75
CA ASN A 212 -28.95 38.54 8.81
C ASN A 212 -29.37 38.76 7.34
N ILE A 213 -30.62 39.16 7.10
CA ILE A 213 -31.15 39.45 5.76
C ILE A 213 -31.68 40.88 5.73
N GLY A 214 -31.26 41.67 4.73
CA GLY A 214 -31.63 43.07 4.57
C GLY A 214 -32.01 43.46 3.13
N GLY A 215 -32.44 44.71 2.99
CA GLY A 215 -32.86 45.29 1.72
C GLY A 215 -34.24 44.79 1.27
N LEU A 216 -34.39 44.49 -0.03
CA LEU A 216 -35.66 44.11 -0.66
C LEU A 216 -36.30 42.88 0.00
N ALA A 217 -35.51 41.84 0.28
CA ALA A 217 -35.95 40.60 0.90
C ALA A 217 -36.54 40.80 2.30
N ALA A 218 -36.09 41.83 3.02
CA ALA A 218 -36.52 42.15 4.38
C ALA A 218 -37.61 43.23 4.45
N ASN A 219 -37.97 43.85 3.32
CA ASN A 219 -38.96 44.92 3.27
C ASN A 219 -40.33 44.40 2.79
N PRO A 220 -41.36 44.32 3.65
CA PRO A 220 -42.69 43.83 3.25
C PRO A 220 -43.39 44.68 2.18
N ALA A 221 -42.91 45.91 1.92
CA ALA A 221 -43.43 46.80 0.88
C ALA A 221 -42.68 46.70 -0.47
N THR A 222 -41.82 45.69 -0.64
CA THR A 222 -41.13 45.41 -1.92
C THR A 222 -42.12 45.07 -3.03
N ASP A 223 -41.89 45.60 -4.23
CA ASP A 223 -42.62 45.22 -5.45
C ASP A 223 -42.25 43.77 -5.83
N PRO A 224 -43.22 42.85 -6.02
CA PRO A 224 -42.94 41.49 -6.46
C PRO A 224 -42.11 41.38 -7.75
N GLY A 225 -42.19 42.38 -8.63
CA GLY A 225 -41.36 42.45 -9.84
C GLY A 225 -39.86 42.65 -9.57
N ASP A 226 -39.48 43.02 -8.35
CA ASP A 226 -38.10 43.27 -7.95
C ASP A 226 -37.42 42.05 -7.31
N LEU A 227 -38.16 40.96 -7.07
CA LEU A 227 -37.69 39.69 -6.50
C LEU A 227 -38.33 38.48 -7.20
N GLU A 228 -38.12 38.33 -8.52
CA GLU A 228 -38.74 37.25 -9.30
C GLU A 228 -38.02 35.91 -9.08
N ASN A 229 -38.64 34.95 -8.38
CA ASN A 229 -38.04 33.66 -8.03
C ASN A 229 -36.70 33.82 -7.25
N VAL A 230 -36.68 34.71 -6.27
CA VAL A 230 -35.59 34.79 -5.28
C VAL A 230 -35.98 33.94 -4.07
N ASN A 231 -35.09 33.05 -3.63
CA ASN A 231 -35.38 32.09 -2.55
C ASN A 231 -34.29 32.14 -1.49
N LEU A 232 -34.70 32.06 -0.21
CA LEU A 232 -33.79 31.91 0.94
C LEU A 232 -33.51 30.43 1.28
N PHE A 233 -33.83 29.50 0.38
CA PHE A 233 -33.72 28.06 0.59
C PHE A 233 -33.59 27.31 -0.73
N THR A 234 -33.03 26.10 -0.68
CA THR A 234 -33.10 25.09 -1.74
C THR A 234 -34.03 23.93 -1.34
N GLN A 235 -34.24 22.96 -2.22
CA GLN A 235 -35.00 21.76 -1.88
C GLN A 235 -34.26 20.92 -0.83
N LYS A 236 -34.96 20.47 0.22
CA LYS A 236 -34.43 19.50 1.21
C LYS A 236 -33.80 18.33 0.47
N THR A 237 -32.47 18.21 0.55
CA THR A 237 -31.67 17.22 -0.19
C THR A 237 -30.57 16.67 0.71
N PRO A 238 -30.31 15.34 0.72
CA PRO A 238 -29.26 14.77 1.57
C PRO A 238 -27.88 15.32 1.23
N GLY A 239 -27.08 15.61 2.26
CA GLY A 239 -25.71 16.10 2.15
C GLY A 239 -25.34 17.01 3.33
N THR A 240 -24.05 17.05 3.67
CA THR A 240 -23.54 17.80 4.82
C THR A 240 -23.63 19.31 4.57
N ASN A 241 -24.44 19.99 5.37
CA ASN A 241 -24.66 21.44 5.32
C ASN A 241 -23.60 22.20 6.14
N ILE A 242 -23.60 23.55 6.10
CA ILE A 242 -22.57 24.39 6.73
C ILE A 242 -22.49 24.30 8.26
N ILE A 243 -23.48 23.71 8.94
CA ILE A 243 -23.44 23.44 10.39
C ILE A 243 -23.19 21.95 10.71
N GLY A 244 -22.84 21.14 9.71
CA GLY A 244 -22.57 19.71 9.86
C GLY A 244 -23.83 18.81 9.83
N GLY A 245 -25.01 19.37 9.60
CA GLY A 245 -26.27 18.62 9.52
C GLY A 245 -26.42 17.83 8.20
N PRO A 246 -27.24 16.76 8.17
CA PRO A 246 -27.29 15.76 7.09
C PRO A 246 -28.15 16.15 5.86
N TYR A 247 -28.79 17.32 5.87
CA TYR A 247 -29.58 17.83 4.74
C TYR A 247 -29.23 19.29 4.42
N PHE A 248 -29.08 19.59 3.13
CA PHE A 248 -29.16 20.95 2.61
C PHE A 248 -30.61 21.46 2.65
N GLY A 249 -30.80 22.74 2.95
CA GLY A 249 -32.12 23.37 3.06
C GLY A 249 -32.07 24.89 2.92
N GLY A 250 -32.33 25.59 4.01
CA GLY A 250 -32.28 27.05 4.17
C GLY A 250 -30.93 27.53 4.66
N ASN A 251 -30.90 28.68 5.34
CA ASN A 251 -29.70 29.22 6.00
C ASN A 251 -29.79 29.07 7.53
N PHE A 252 -28.65 29.20 8.21
CA PHE A 252 -28.59 29.31 9.67
C PHE A 252 -28.63 30.79 10.09
N TYR A 253 -29.60 31.17 10.92
CA TYR A 253 -29.85 32.57 11.35
C TYR A 253 -29.61 32.76 12.85
N SER A 254 -28.39 33.17 13.21
CA SER A 254 -27.98 33.50 14.58
C SER A 254 -27.84 35.02 14.80
N THR A 255 -27.70 35.44 16.05
CA THR A 255 -27.36 36.82 16.46
C THR A 255 -25.96 36.82 17.09
N PRO A 256 -25.25 37.96 17.18
CA PRO A 256 -23.97 38.04 17.92
C PRO A 256 -24.04 37.37 19.30
N SER A 257 -25.13 37.59 20.02
CA SER A 257 -25.46 36.99 21.33
C SER A 257 -25.90 35.51 21.31
N GLY A 258 -25.84 34.80 20.18
CA GLY A 258 -26.12 33.35 20.09
C GLY A 258 -27.57 32.96 20.41
N ASN A 259 -28.52 33.83 20.08
CA ASN A 259 -29.95 33.65 20.39
C ASN A 259 -30.88 34.08 19.24
N GLY A 260 -30.42 33.87 18.00
CA GLY A 260 -31.20 34.05 16.80
C GLY A 260 -32.22 32.94 16.57
N TYR A 261 -32.87 32.98 15.40
CA TYR A 261 -33.94 32.04 15.08
C TYR A 261 -33.45 30.59 15.04
N SER A 262 -32.33 30.34 14.38
CA SER A 262 -31.75 29.00 14.24
C SER A 262 -31.04 28.49 15.50
N ASP A 263 -30.77 29.35 16.48
CA ASP A 263 -30.25 28.92 17.78
C ASP A 263 -31.38 28.39 18.70
N LEU A 264 -32.64 28.69 18.38
CA LEU A 264 -33.80 28.53 19.28
C LEU A 264 -35.01 27.81 18.65
N CYS A 265 -34.96 27.49 17.35
CA CYS A 265 -36.06 26.81 16.68
C CYS A 265 -36.15 25.33 17.11
N VAL A 266 -37.32 24.73 16.89
CA VAL A 266 -37.53 23.30 17.14
C VAL A 266 -37.22 22.51 15.88
N ASP A 267 -36.47 21.42 16.06
CA ASP A 267 -36.26 20.31 15.12
C ASP A 267 -36.77 19.04 15.82
N ALA A 268 -38.01 18.65 15.54
CA ALA A 268 -38.66 17.52 16.20
C ALA A 268 -38.45 16.18 15.50
N ASP A 269 -38.05 16.16 14.23
CA ASP A 269 -37.68 14.92 13.50
C ASP A 269 -36.16 14.67 13.44
N VAL A 270 -35.38 15.56 14.04
CA VAL A 270 -33.93 15.47 14.30
C VAL A 270 -33.13 15.41 13.00
N ASP A 271 -33.53 16.24 12.04
CA ASP A 271 -32.97 16.28 10.68
C ASP A 271 -31.95 17.43 10.45
N GLY A 272 -31.78 18.33 11.41
CA GLY A 272 -30.93 19.52 11.32
C GLY A 272 -31.58 20.74 10.65
N LEU A 273 -32.91 20.75 10.49
CA LEU A 273 -33.72 21.83 9.94
C LEU A 273 -34.82 22.23 10.94
N CYS A 274 -35.15 23.51 11.00
CA CYS A 274 -36.26 24.00 11.79
C CYS A 274 -37.60 23.49 11.21
N ASP A 275 -38.47 22.92 12.06
CA ASP A 275 -39.86 22.54 11.72
C ASP A 275 -40.70 23.71 11.20
N GLN A 276 -40.30 24.93 11.52
CA GLN A 276 -41.00 26.17 11.18
C GLN A 276 -40.16 27.05 10.24
N PRO A 277 -40.82 27.78 9.32
CA PRO A 277 -40.13 28.67 8.39
C PRO A 277 -39.68 29.97 9.07
N PHE A 278 -38.49 30.46 8.68
CA PHE A 278 -38.01 31.78 9.08
C PHE A 278 -38.54 32.85 8.12
N ASN A 279 -39.25 33.85 8.67
CA ASN A 279 -39.73 34.98 7.89
C ASN A 279 -38.74 36.15 7.96
N ALA A 280 -38.02 36.40 6.86
CA ALA A 280 -37.08 37.52 6.76
C ALA A 280 -37.76 38.87 6.50
N GLY A 281 -39.04 38.88 6.07
CA GLY A 281 -39.82 40.09 5.80
C GLY A 281 -40.76 39.91 4.60
N TYR A 282 -40.20 40.04 3.39
CA TYR A 282 -40.89 39.71 2.13
C TYR A 282 -40.57 38.27 1.70
N LEU A 283 -39.32 37.85 1.85
CA LEU A 283 -38.91 36.46 1.59
C LEU A 283 -39.01 35.61 2.85
N VAL A 284 -39.28 34.32 2.63
CA VAL A 284 -39.40 33.30 3.66
C VAL A 284 -38.45 32.16 3.34
N ASP A 285 -37.67 31.76 4.32
CA ASP A 285 -36.90 30.52 4.31
C ASP A 285 -37.80 29.40 4.83
N LYS A 286 -37.92 28.31 4.06
CA LYS A 286 -38.80 27.18 4.38
C LYS A 286 -38.13 26.05 5.12
N TYR A 287 -36.80 26.01 5.14
CA TYR A 287 -36.02 24.93 5.74
C TYR A 287 -34.82 25.50 6.52
N PRO A 288 -34.99 26.51 7.41
CA PRO A 288 -33.84 27.12 8.09
C PRO A 288 -33.01 26.06 8.79
N LEU A 289 -31.69 26.15 8.75
CA LEU A 289 -30.82 25.16 9.40
C LEU A 289 -30.88 25.32 10.91
N THR A 290 -30.66 24.23 11.66
CA THR A 290 -30.48 24.24 13.12
C THR A 290 -29.59 23.11 13.60
N TYR A 291 -28.99 23.25 14.78
CA TYR A 291 -28.15 22.20 15.36
C TYR A 291 -28.98 20.97 15.71
N ILE A 292 -28.48 19.79 15.37
CA ILE A 292 -29.06 18.52 15.83
C ILE A 292 -28.85 18.38 17.33
N THR A 293 -29.86 18.72 18.12
CA THR A 293 -29.89 18.37 19.54
C THR A 293 -30.49 16.98 19.69
N ALA A 294 -29.67 16.00 20.10
CA ALA A 294 -30.11 14.63 20.27
C ALA A 294 -31.28 14.55 21.27
N ALA A 295 -32.48 14.25 20.77
CA ALA A 295 -33.72 14.32 21.53
C ALA A 295 -33.86 13.18 22.55
N GLY A 296 -33.22 13.31 23.71
CA GLY A 296 -33.59 12.61 24.93
C GLY A 296 -34.69 13.39 25.69
N PRO A 297 -35.73 12.73 26.23
CA PRO A 297 -36.66 13.42 27.13
C PRO A 297 -35.96 13.72 28.45
N ASP A 298 -36.03 14.98 28.89
CA ASP A 298 -35.49 15.51 30.15
C ASP A 298 -33.99 15.91 30.17
N VAL A 299 -33.58 16.77 29.23
CA VAL A 299 -32.53 17.77 29.48
C VAL A 299 -32.98 19.16 29.04
N THR A 300 -32.66 20.17 29.86
CA THR A 300 -32.67 21.58 29.45
C THR A 300 -31.70 21.81 28.29
N PRO A 301 -31.97 22.76 27.37
CA PRO A 301 -31.08 23.01 26.23
C PRO A 301 -29.64 23.24 26.70
N GLU A 302 -28.70 22.47 26.14
CA GLU A 302 -27.29 22.73 26.33
C GLU A 302 -26.94 23.99 25.52
N LEU A 303 -27.00 25.13 26.21
CA LEU A 303 -26.44 26.38 25.72
C LEU A 303 -24.98 26.12 25.35
N LYS A 304 -24.59 26.49 24.13
CA LYS A 304 -23.17 26.62 23.74
C LYS A 304 -22.42 27.28 24.92
N PRO A 305 -21.33 26.69 25.44
CA PRO A 305 -20.72 27.20 26.65
C PRO A 305 -20.35 28.68 26.47
N GLU A 306 -20.95 29.54 27.31
CA GLU A 306 -20.66 30.99 27.31
C GLU A 306 -19.18 31.29 27.60
N LYS A 307 -18.47 30.29 28.14
CA LYS A 307 -17.07 30.35 28.54
C LYS A 307 -16.15 29.63 27.58
N LEU A 308 -14.95 30.18 27.42
CA LEU A 308 -13.83 29.58 26.73
C LEU A 308 -13.52 28.21 27.35
N VAL A 309 -13.24 27.23 26.48
CA VAL A 309 -12.72 25.91 26.83
C VAL A 309 -11.70 25.54 25.76
N VAL A 310 -10.42 25.45 26.12
CA VAL A 310 -9.39 24.98 25.17
C VAL A 310 -9.58 23.48 24.98
N VAL A 311 -9.75 23.07 23.72
CA VAL A 311 -9.99 21.69 23.28
C VAL A 311 -8.69 21.05 22.80
N LYS A 312 -7.84 21.81 22.08
CA LYS A 312 -6.49 21.37 21.69
C LYS A 312 -5.41 22.40 22.07
N PRO A 313 -4.23 21.97 22.53
CA PRO A 313 -3.87 20.60 22.85
C PRO A 313 -4.75 19.93 23.91
N ALA A 314 -5.14 18.69 23.64
CA ALA A 314 -5.87 17.85 24.57
C ALA A 314 -4.93 17.34 25.68
N GLU A 315 -5.49 16.92 26.81
CA GLU A 315 -4.67 16.46 27.93
C GLU A 315 -3.98 15.15 27.58
N GLY A 316 -2.64 15.16 27.60
CA GLY A 316 -1.77 14.04 27.23
C GLY A 316 -1.11 14.15 25.85
N GLU A 317 -1.55 15.06 24.95
CA GLU A 317 -0.95 15.18 23.62
C GLU A 317 0.54 15.56 23.66
N SER A 318 1.31 15.12 22.66
CA SER A 318 2.77 15.33 22.59
C SER A 318 3.19 15.89 21.23
N PHE A 319 4.09 16.88 21.22
CA PHE A 319 4.56 17.57 20.01
C PHE A 319 6.06 17.89 20.07
N CYS A 320 6.68 18.08 18.90
CA CYS A 320 8.08 18.45 18.78
C CYS A 320 8.34 19.94 19.03
N ALA A 321 9.49 20.26 19.63
CA ALA A 321 10.04 21.60 19.52
C ALA A 321 10.32 21.93 18.04
N GLY A 322 9.55 22.86 17.47
CA GLY A 322 9.58 23.19 16.04
C GLY A 322 8.31 22.81 15.27
N ASP A 323 7.40 22.01 15.84
CA ASP A 323 6.15 21.62 15.16
C ASP A 323 5.20 22.80 14.97
N GLU A 324 4.45 22.78 13.87
CA GLU A 324 3.29 23.62 13.67
C GLU A 324 2.03 22.88 14.16
N ILE A 325 1.40 23.40 15.22
CA ILE A 325 0.23 22.80 15.85
C ILE A 325 -0.99 23.72 15.73
N VAL A 326 -2.20 23.15 15.78
CA VAL A 326 -3.44 23.93 15.87
C VAL A 326 -3.92 23.91 17.31
N ILE A 327 -3.90 25.08 17.94
CA ILE A 327 -4.55 25.32 19.23
C ILE A 327 -6.05 25.50 18.93
N GLU A 328 -6.92 24.66 19.48
CA GLU A 328 -8.38 24.72 19.28
C GLU A 328 -9.08 25.05 20.60
N TRP A 329 -10.16 25.82 20.54
CA TRP A 329 -10.99 26.12 21.70
C TRP A 329 -12.45 26.35 21.30
N THR A 330 -13.35 26.11 22.25
CA THR A 330 -14.79 26.34 22.11
C THR A 330 -15.25 27.42 23.08
N GLY A 331 -16.48 27.87 22.88
CA GLY A 331 -17.13 28.87 23.74
C GLY A 331 -16.60 30.30 23.60
N GLY A 332 -17.09 31.17 24.47
CA GLY A 332 -16.97 32.62 24.31
C GLY A 332 -17.73 33.18 23.09
N ASP A 333 -17.75 34.51 22.99
CA ASP A 333 -18.33 35.21 21.84
C ASP A 333 -17.33 35.29 20.69
N GLU A 334 -17.79 35.11 19.44
CA GLU A 334 -16.93 35.08 18.25
C GLU A 334 -16.34 36.46 17.91
N ASP A 335 -16.97 37.54 18.41
CA ASP A 335 -16.46 38.91 18.28
C ASP A 335 -15.32 39.23 19.28
N TRP A 336 -15.10 38.38 20.30
CA TRP A 336 -14.02 38.58 21.26
C TRP A 336 -12.65 38.58 20.58
N ARG A 337 -11.70 39.28 21.21
CA ARG A 337 -10.29 39.04 20.98
C ARG A 337 -9.73 38.26 22.16
N VAL A 338 -8.83 37.34 21.87
CA VAL A 338 -8.17 36.49 22.84
C VAL A 338 -6.66 36.64 22.76
N ASP A 339 -6.02 36.51 23.91
CA ASP A 339 -4.59 36.31 24.06
C ASP A 339 -4.35 34.82 24.33
N LEU A 340 -3.36 34.24 23.65
CA LEU A 340 -2.87 32.89 23.87
C LEU A 340 -1.49 32.97 24.54
N SER A 341 -1.28 32.16 25.57
CA SER A 341 0.00 32.02 26.26
C SER A 341 0.32 30.56 26.52
N LEU A 342 1.60 30.22 26.36
CA LEU A 342 2.17 28.95 26.79
C LEU A 342 2.50 29.03 28.29
N VAL A 343 2.04 28.07 29.07
CA VAL A 343 2.37 27.94 30.49
C VAL A 343 3.30 26.75 30.67
N ASP A 344 4.51 26.98 31.16
CA ASP A 344 5.37 25.92 31.71
C ASP A 344 4.75 25.46 33.04
N THR A 345 4.31 24.20 33.12
CA THR A 345 3.58 23.71 34.30
C THR A 345 4.46 23.48 35.54
N LEU A 346 5.79 23.46 35.39
CA LEU A 346 6.75 23.30 36.48
C LEU A 346 7.19 24.66 37.03
N SER A 347 7.55 25.61 36.16
CA SER A 347 7.98 26.95 36.59
C SER A 347 6.84 27.95 36.77
N LEU A 348 5.65 27.63 36.24
CA LEU A 348 4.49 28.53 36.11
C LEU A 348 4.80 29.82 35.30
N ALA A 349 5.86 29.80 34.50
CA ALA A 349 6.19 30.88 33.59
C ALA A 349 5.19 30.91 32.42
N MET A 350 4.61 32.07 32.18
CA MET A 350 3.72 32.32 31.04
C MET A 350 4.48 33.04 29.93
N THR A 351 4.53 32.44 28.74
CA THR A 351 5.16 33.00 27.54
C THR A 351 4.07 33.32 26.52
N PRO A 352 3.94 34.57 26.03
CA PRO A 352 2.95 34.91 25.02
C PRO A 352 3.15 34.12 23.72
N ILE A 353 2.06 33.53 23.20
CA ILE A 353 2.01 32.87 21.89
C ILE A 353 1.50 33.88 20.85
N ALA A 354 0.32 34.44 21.10
CA ALA A 354 -0.34 35.40 20.23
C ALA A 354 -1.19 36.35 21.09
N SER A 355 -1.41 37.58 20.63
CA SER A 355 -2.20 38.56 21.38
C SER A 355 -3.19 39.29 20.48
N GLY A 356 -4.38 39.56 21.01
CA GLY A 356 -5.45 40.26 20.30
C GLY A 356 -6.00 39.53 19.08
N ILE A 357 -5.83 38.21 18.99
CA ILE A 357 -6.35 37.41 17.85
C ILE A 357 -7.86 37.26 17.96
N HIS A 358 -8.55 37.03 16.84
CA HIS A 358 -9.99 36.80 16.85
C HIS A 358 -10.36 35.51 17.59
N ASN A 359 -11.55 35.47 18.21
CA ASN A 359 -12.14 34.22 18.70
C ASN A 359 -12.66 33.36 17.52
N SER A 360 -11.72 32.84 16.72
CA SER A 360 -11.96 31.91 15.61
C SER A 360 -12.27 30.48 16.05
N GLY A 361 -12.05 30.15 17.33
CA GLY A 361 -12.06 28.78 17.85
C GLY A 361 -10.82 27.95 17.51
N GLN A 362 -9.88 28.50 16.74
CA GLN A 362 -8.60 27.86 16.43
C GLN A 362 -7.51 28.88 16.07
N TYR A 363 -6.25 28.53 16.33
CA TYR A 363 -5.05 29.28 15.97
C TYR A 363 -3.87 28.34 15.69
N THR A 364 -3.26 28.48 14.52
CA THR A 364 -2.04 27.75 14.15
C THR A 364 -0.82 28.42 14.77
N TRP A 365 0.00 27.64 15.47
CA TRP A 365 1.20 28.11 16.18
C TRP A 365 2.37 27.16 15.97
N THR A 366 3.53 27.70 15.57
CA THR A 366 4.80 26.95 15.56
C THR A 366 5.43 26.98 16.96
N ILE A 367 5.57 25.80 17.56
CA ILE A 367 6.30 25.60 18.82
C ILE A 367 7.75 26.06 18.62
N PRO A 368 8.32 26.96 19.44
CA PRO A 368 9.69 27.41 19.26
C PRO A 368 10.69 26.25 19.29
N ALA A 369 11.53 26.10 18.26
CA ALA A 369 12.55 25.05 18.20
C ALA A 369 13.62 25.14 19.32
N THR A 370 13.64 26.23 20.09
CA THR A 370 14.48 26.42 21.29
C THR A 370 13.74 26.18 22.60
N LEU A 371 12.48 25.76 22.55
CA LEU A 371 11.70 25.41 23.75
C LEU A 371 12.22 24.10 24.32
N SER A 372 12.56 24.08 25.60
CA SER A 372 13.05 22.87 26.27
C SER A 372 11.96 21.80 26.35
N PRO A 373 12.31 20.50 26.30
CA PRO A 373 11.35 19.44 26.58
C PRO A 373 10.72 19.58 27.97
N GLY A 374 9.42 19.28 28.08
CA GLY A 374 8.67 19.37 29.33
C GLY A 374 7.15 19.42 29.14
N THR A 375 6.43 19.53 30.25
CA THR A 375 4.96 19.60 30.28
C THR A 375 4.49 21.06 30.27
N TYR A 376 3.68 21.39 29.27
CA TYR A 376 3.13 22.71 29.03
C TYR A 376 1.59 22.68 29.04
N GLN A 377 0.98 23.86 29.07
CA GLN A 377 -0.47 24.01 29.02
C GLN A 377 -0.79 25.31 28.27
N ILE A 378 -1.81 25.30 27.41
CA ILE A 378 -2.28 26.55 26.79
C ILE A 378 -3.15 27.30 27.78
N TYR A 379 -2.88 28.59 27.94
CA TYR A 379 -3.77 29.54 28.57
C TYR A 379 -4.38 30.45 27.50
N ILE A 380 -5.71 30.57 27.51
CA ILE A 380 -6.46 31.53 26.70
C ILE A 380 -7.16 32.53 27.61
N GLN A 381 -7.14 33.81 27.24
CA GLN A 381 -7.82 34.88 27.95
C GLN A 381 -8.48 35.85 26.97
N GLU A 382 -9.72 36.24 27.22
CA GLU A 382 -10.34 37.38 26.52
C GLU A 382 -9.63 38.69 26.93
N ILE A 383 -9.33 39.58 25.98
CA ILE A 383 -8.44 40.73 26.22
C ILE A 383 -8.94 41.74 27.28
N ASN A 384 -10.25 41.80 27.55
CA ASN A 384 -10.84 42.61 28.62
C ASN A 384 -10.98 41.82 29.95
N GLN A 385 -10.35 40.64 30.03
CA GLN A 385 -10.30 39.73 31.18
C GLN A 385 -11.68 39.26 31.66
N ARG A 386 -12.67 39.20 30.77
CA ARG A 386 -14.04 38.75 31.10
C ARG A 386 -14.11 37.26 31.35
N ASP A 387 -13.27 36.49 30.65
CA ASP A 387 -13.20 35.05 30.74
C ASP A 387 -11.82 34.53 30.34
N TYR A 388 -11.49 33.32 30.81
CA TYR A 388 -10.22 32.65 30.53
C TYR A 388 -10.36 31.13 30.72
N ALA A 389 -9.49 30.37 30.06
CA ALA A 389 -9.39 28.93 30.27
C ALA A 389 -7.93 28.46 30.22
N TYR A 390 -7.71 27.31 30.85
CA TYR A 390 -6.50 26.50 30.66
C TYR A 390 -6.93 25.24 29.90
N GLY A 391 -6.14 24.83 28.90
CA GLY A 391 -6.36 23.59 28.14
C GLY A 391 -5.86 22.35 28.84
N GLY A 392 -5.78 21.25 28.08
CA GLY A 392 -5.07 20.06 28.53
C GLY A 392 -3.60 20.37 28.81
N LYS A 393 -3.00 19.64 29.74
CA LYS A 393 -1.54 19.57 29.84
C LYS A 393 -1.04 18.72 28.68
N PHE A 394 -0.10 19.24 27.93
CA PHE A 394 0.50 18.58 26.77
C PHE A 394 2.03 18.60 26.91
N PHE A 395 2.72 17.77 26.15
CA PHE A 395 4.16 17.61 26.23
C PHE A 395 4.83 18.23 25.01
N VAL A 396 5.93 18.94 25.23
CA VAL A 396 6.90 19.28 24.18
C VAL A 396 8.12 18.39 24.37
N ILE A 397 8.58 17.78 23.29
CA ILE A 397 9.68 16.80 23.29
C ILE A 397 10.76 17.18 22.27
N ASP A 398 11.98 16.64 22.48
CA ASP A 398 13.10 16.83 21.56
C ASP A 398 13.05 15.80 20.43
N CYS A 399 12.56 16.23 19.27
CA CYS A 399 12.46 15.41 18.09
C CYS A 399 13.70 15.40 17.21
N SER A 400 14.80 16.04 17.61
CA SER A 400 16.10 15.80 16.96
C SER A 400 16.59 14.36 17.17
N GLN A 401 15.98 13.63 18.12
CA GLN A 401 16.14 12.20 18.34
C GLN A 401 14.93 11.36 17.87
N GLN A 402 13.81 11.97 17.46
CA GLN A 402 12.66 11.25 16.87
C GLN A 402 12.84 11.04 15.37
N ALA A 403 13.65 10.05 15.02
CA ALA A 403 13.53 9.40 13.72
C ALA A 403 12.38 8.35 13.72
N THR A 404 11.18 8.76 14.19
CA THR A 404 9.94 7.97 14.06
C THR A 404 8.71 8.88 14.10
N LYS A 405 8.28 9.28 12.91
CA LYS A 405 6.90 9.70 12.67
C LYS A 405 6.14 8.44 12.28
N GLY A 406 5.37 7.90 13.23
CA GLY A 406 4.79 6.56 13.15
C GLY A 406 5.72 5.48 13.72
N ILE A 407 5.14 4.52 14.43
CA ILE A 407 5.78 3.23 14.68
C ILE A 407 5.65 2.47 13.36
N GLU A 408 6.77 2.27 12.67
CA GLU A 408 6.81 1.52 11.42
C GLU A 408 6.76 0.02 11.77
N VAL A 409 5.56 -0.57 11.68
CA VAL A 409 5.43 -2.03 11.60
C VAL A 409 6.09 -2.45 10.29
N PRO A 410 7.15 -3.27 10.30
CA PRO A 410 7.80 -3.64 9.05
C PRO A 410 6.88 -4.55 8.24
N GLU A 411 6.66 -4.23 6.97
CA GLU A 411 5.95 -5.11 6.03
C GLU A 411 6.84 -6.31 5.67
N CYS A 412 6.82 -7.32 6.54
CA CYS A 412 7.53 -8.58 6.36
C CYS A 412 6.59 -9.77 6.62
N GLU A 413 6.79 -10.84 5.88
CA GLU A 413 5.99 -12.05 5.93
C GLU A 413 6.70 -13.07 6.83
N GLY A 414 5.94 -13.77 7.70
CA GLY A 414 6.52 -14.54 8.82
C GLY A 414 7.02 -13.68 10.00
N ILE A 415 6.44 -12.50 10.21
CA ILE A 415 6.74 -11.60 11.34
C ILE A 415 6.46 -12.27 12.70
N ILE A 416 7.33 -12.03 13.69
CA ILE A 416 7.16 -12.48 15.08
C ILE A 416 7.01 -11.24 15.97
N ASP A 417 5.97 -11.17 16.78
CA ASP A 417 5.78 -10.11 17.78
C ASP A 417 6.74 -10.29 18.97
N LEU A 418 7.31 -9.19 19.46
CA LEU A 418 8.24 -9.12 20.60
C LEU A 418 7.74 -8.14 21.69
N SER A 419 6.50 -7.66 21.57
CA SER A 419 5.92 -6.61 22.42
C SER A 419 5.61 -7.07 23.84
N THR A 420 5.32 -6.14 24.75
CA THR A 420 4.96 -6.44 26.16
C THR A 420 3.46 -6.68 26.39
N GLY A 421 2.70 -6.94 25.32
CA GLY A 421 1.29 -7.35 25.33
C GLY A 421 0.28 -6.27 24.93
N THR A 422 -0.88 -6.69 24.40
CA THR A 422 -1.84 -5.82 23.67
C THR A 422 -3.25 -5.76 24.29
N THR A 423 -4.13 -4.91 23.73
CA THR A 423 -5.59 -4.88 24.01
C THR A 423 -6.41 -4.68 22.73
N GLY A 424 -6.72 -5.77 22.03
CA GLY A 424 -7.77 -5.82 21.00
C GLY A 424 -7.46 -5.14 19.64
N ASN A 425 -8.05 -5.70 18.58
CA ASN A 425 -8.19 -5.14 17.22
C ASN A 425 -7.01 -4.32 16.65
N PHE A 426 -5.78 -4.81 16.76
CA PHE A 426 -4.92 -4.84 15.56
C PHE A 426 -5.14 -6.16 14.83
N ILE A 427 -5.09 -6.12 13.50
CA ILE A 427 -5.42 -7.28 12.65
C ILE A 427 -4.33 -8.34 12.81
N PRO A 428 -4.66 -9.57 13.27
CA PRO A 428 -3.73 -10.68 13.22
C PRO A 428 -3.66 -11.27 11.81
N ASP A 429 -2.49 -11.80 11.44
CA ASP A 429 -2.25 -13.25 11.28
C ASP A 429 -1.36 -13.60 10.07
N LEU A 430 -0.11 -14.00 10.35
CA LEU A 430 0.18 -15.42 10.43
C LEU A 430 1.19 -15.62 11.59
N TYR A 431 0.91 -16.57 12.51
CA TYR A 431 1.72 -16.98 13.69
C TYR A 431 1.41 -16.35 15.07
N GLY A 432 0.47 -15.41 15.19
CA GLY A 432 0.08 -14.86 16.49
C GLY A 432 -1.28 -14.19 16.47
N ALA A 433 -2.16 -14.57 17.41
CA ALA A 433 -3.38 -13.82 17.70
C ALA A 433 -3.09 -12.76 18.77
N ALA A 434 -3.78 -11.62 18.71
CA ALA A 434 -3.60 -10.52 19.66
C ALA A 434 -3.88 -10.96 21.11
N GLU A 435 -2.94 -10.69 22.02
CA GLU A 435 -3.10 -10.99 23.45
C GLU A 435 -4.30 -10.24 24.06
N ASP A 436 -5.10 -10.94 24.87
CA ASP A 436 -6.01 -10.35 25.84
C ASP A 436 -5.28 -10.11 27.17
N SER A 437 -4.97 -8.84 27.44
CA SER A 437 -4.38 -8.31 28.68
C SER A 437 -4.97 -8.82 30.01
N VAL A 438 -6.17 -9.41 30.01
CA VAL A 438 -6.85 -9.91 31.21
C VAL A 438 -6.66 -11.42 31.42
N ASN A 439 -6.35 -12.19 30.37
CA ASN A 439 -6.43 -13.66 30.40
C ASN A 439 -5.18 -14.40 29.88
N ASP A 440 -4.33 -13.75 29.08
CA ASP A 440 -3.13 -14.37 28.51
C ASP A 440 -1.87 -14.14 29.38
N PRO A 441 -0.95 -15.12 29.47
CA PRO A 441 0.33 -14.95 30.13
C PRO A 441 1.31 -14.20 29.23
N VAL A 442 1.97 -13.18 29.77
CA VAL A 442 2.99 -12.37 29.06
C VAL A 442 4.13 -13.25 28.54
N ASP A 443 4.54 -13.05 27.28
CA ASP A 443 5.74 -13.68 26.71
C ASP A 443 7.07 -13.24 27.38
N TRP A 444 7.04 -12.09 28.09
CA TRP A 444 8.17 -11.58 28.87
C TRP A 444 8.17 -12.10 30.32
N GLU A 445 9.12 -12.99 30.64
CA GLU A 445 9.34 -13.50 32.00
C GLU A 445 10.03 -12.45 32.89
N VAL A 446 9.52 -12.20 34.11
CA VAL A 446 10.23 -11.38 35.11
C VAL A 446 11.01 -12.25 36.10
N GLU A 447 12.29 -11.95 36.33
CA GLU A 447 13.18 -12.79 37.13
C GLU A 447 12.69 -12.96 38.58
N GLY A 448 12.21 -14.17 38.91
CA GLY A 448 11.80 -14.54 40.27
C GLY A 448 10.47 -13.96 40.75
N MET A 449 9.69 -13.31 39.89
CA MET A 449 8.38 -12.71 40.20
C MET A 449 7.35 -13.01 39.11
N THR A 450 6.07 -12.81 39.40
CA THR A 450 5.00 -12.87 38.38
C THR A 450 4.99 -11.55 37.61
N ALA A 451 5.03 -11.61 36.28
CA ALA A 451 4.79 -10.45 35.43
C ALA A 451 3.29 -10.15 35.36
N TYR A 452 2.93 -8.86 35.41
CA TYR A 452 1.56 -8.38 35.23
C TYR A 452 1.51 -7.37 34.08
N VAL A 453 0.56 -7.59 33.17
CA VAL A 453 0.18 -6.62 32.14
C VAL A 453 -0.65 -5.53 32.80
N VAL A 454 -0.26 -4.27 32.64
CA VAL A 454 -1.01 -3.11 33.14
C VAL A 454 -1.11 -2.04 32.05
N PRO A 455 -2.25 -1.34 31.92
CA PRO A 455 -2.32 -0.16 31.09
C PRO A 455 -1.29 0.89 31.55
N PRO A 456 -0.71 1.68 30.62
CA PRO A 456 0.19 2.77 30.97
C PRO A 456 -0.48 3.73 31.95
N TYR A 457 0.30 4.29 32.89
CA TYR A 457 -0.25 5.24 33.85
C TYR A 457 -0.75 6.49 33.10
N PRO A 458 -1.94 7.03 33.41
CA PRO A 458 -2.48 8.19 32.70
C PRO A 458 -1.49 9.38 32.69
N GLY A 459 -1.10 9.79 31.49
CA GLY A 459 -0.14 10.88 31.25
C GLY A 459 1.34 10.48 31.20
N TRP A 460 1.69 9.19 31.13
CA TRP A 460 3.09 8.72 31.09
C TRP A 460 3.58 8.15 29.76
N TYR A 461 2.68 7.74 28.85
CA TYR A 461 3.00 7.61 27.41
C TYR A 461 1.69 7.60 26.61
N SER A 462 1.55 8.50 25.64
CA SER A 462 0.55 8.38 24.57
C SER A 462 1.28 7.91 23.31
N GLY A 463 0.83 6.82 22.70
CA GLY A 463 1.35 6.37 21.40
C GLY A 463 1.12 7.41 20.29
N PRO A 464 1.64 7.17 19.07
CA PRO A 464 1.51 8.11 17.96
C PRO A 464 0.06 8.41 17.55
N GLU A 465 -0.89 7.53 17.90
CA GLU A 465 -2.33 7.72 17.73
C GLU A 465 -3.07 7.22 18.98
N ILE A 466 -4.22 7.83 19.29
CA ILE A 466 -4.96 7.65 20.56
C ILE A 466 -5.53 6.22 20.73
N ASP A 467 -5.58 5.42 19.66
CA ASP A 467 -6.25 4.12 19.61
C ASP A 467 -5.30 2.91 19.40
N SER A 468 -3.98 3.02 19.62
CA SER A 468 -3.06 1.86 19.59
C SER A 468 -2.01 1.83 20.71
N ILE A 469 -1.48 0.69 21.17
CA ILE A 469 -1.99 -0.66 21.57
C ILE A 469 -0.72 -1.39 22.06
N ALA A 470 -0.30 -1.12 23.30
CA ALA A 470 0.72 -1.90 24.01
C ALA A 470 0.69 -1.55 25.51
N ASN A 471 0.72 -2.58 26.35
CA ASN A 471 0.67 -2.45 27.80
C ASN A 471 2.07 -2.51 28.43
N TRP A 472 2.18 -1.93 29.61
CA TRP A 472 3.38 -2.05 30.44
C TRP A 472 3.39 -3.40 31.15
N ILE A 473 4.57 -3.98 31.32
CA ILE A 473 4.78 -5.10 32.23
C ILE A 473 5.46 -4.62 33.51
N THR A 474 5.03 -5.19 34.63
CA THR A 474 5.56 -4.91 35.95
C THR A 474 5.40 -6.12 36.86
N PRO A 475 6.32 -6.38 37.81
CA PRO A 475 6.08 -7.34 38.90
C PRO A 475 5.21 -6.76 40.03
N TYR A 476 4.80 -5.48 39.95
CA TYR A 476 4.16 -4.78 41.07
C TYR A 476 2.87 -4.04 40.68
N THR A 477 1.71 -4.49 41.18
CA THR A 477 0.42 -3.86 40.86
C THR A 477 -0.43 -3.51 42.09
N ASN A 478 -1.51 -2.77 41.86
CA ASN A 478 -2.63 -2.69 42.81
C ASN A 478 -3.37 -4.04 42.95
N GLN A 479 -4.32 -4.11 43.90
CA GLN A 479 -5.11 -5.32 44.22
C GLN A 479 -5.93 -5.91 43.05
N ASN A 480 -6.17 -5.11 42.01
CA ASN A 480 -6.95 -5.52 40.83
C ASN A 480 -6.06 -5.82 39.61
N HIS A 481 -4.73 -5.67 39.74
CA HIS A 481 -3.76 -5.72 38.63
C HIS A 481 -3.96 -4.64 37.55
N ASN A 482 -4.58 -3.51 37.88
CA ASN A 482 -4.91 -2.48 36.86
C ASN A 482 -3.87 -1.38 36.66
N TYR A 483 -2.93 -1.20 37.60
CA TYR A 483 -1.92 -0.13 37.55
C TYR A 483 -0.68 -0.54 38.34
N PRO A 484 0.53 -0.09 37.95
CA PRO A 484 1.75 -0.37 38.68
C PRO A 484 1.75 0.38 40.02
N GLN A 485 2.04 -0.32 41.14
CA GLN A 485 1.99 0.25 42.51
C GLN A 485 3.05 -0.30 43.48
N GLY A 486 4.19 -0.75 42.97
CA GLY A 486 5.35 -1.07 43.80
C GLY A 486 6.64 -0.54 43.21
N TYR A 487 7.74 -0.90 43.88
CA TYR A 487 9.04 -0.28 43.78
C TYR A 487 10.13 -1.35 43.67
N GLY A 488 11.14 -1.08 42.85
CA GLY A 488 12.38 -1.84 42.76
C GLY A 488 12.79 -2.22 41.34
N ASP A 489 14.10 -2.25 41.15
CA ASP A 489 14.76 -2.76 39.94
C ASP A 489 14.29 -4.19 39.64
N PHE A 490 13.98 -4.48 38.37
CA PHE A 490 13.60 -5.82 37.92
C PHE A 490 14.15 -6.12 36.53
N LYS A 491 14.21 -7.42 36.19
CA LYS A 491 14.62 -7.87 34.87
C LYS A 491 13.47 -8.59 34.19
N ALA A 492 13.10 -8.11 33.01
CA ALA A 492 12.19 -8.79 32.10
C ALA A 492 13.00 -9.47 30.98
N THR A 493 12.61 -10.68 30.60
CA THR A 493 13.32 -11.48 29.60
C THR A 493 12.33 -12.10 28.61
N LEU A 494 12.49 -11.80 27.33
CA LEU A 494 11.82 -12.47 26.23
C LEU A 494 12.76 -13.52 25.62
N LYS A 495 12.24 -14.72 25.36
CA LYS A 495 12.95 -15.77 24.61
C LYS A 495 12.15 -16.09 23.35
N PHE A 496 12.78 -15.97 22.19
CA PHE A 496 12.16 -16.33 20.92
C PHE A 496 13.11 -17.15 20.05
N THR A 497 12.58 -17.81 19.03
CA THR A 497 13.39 -18.55 18.04
C THR A 497 13.22 -17.89 16.69
N ALA A 498 14.30 -17.36 16.13
CA ALA A 498 14.34 -16.85 14.77
C ALA A 498 14.35 -18.04 13.78
N PRO A 499 13.31 -18.24 12.94
CA PRO A 499 13.24 -19.37 12.01
C PRO A 499 14.23 -19.25 10.84
N ALA A 500 14.61 -18.03 10.50
CA ALA A 500 15.61 -17.69 9.49
C ALA A 500 16.52 -16.58 10.03
N ASN A 501 17.52 -16.16 9.24
CA ASN A 501 18.17 -14.88 9.51
C ASN A 501 17.14 -13.75 9.34
N GLY A 502 17.24 -12.69 10.14
CA GLY A 502 16.26 -11.60 10.11
C GLY A 502 16.63 -10.39 10.96
N ASN A 503 15.82 -9.35 10.91
CA ASN A 503 16.01 -8.10 11.64
C ASN A 503 15.05 -8.02 12.83
N ILE A 504 15.57 -7.73 14.02
CA ILE A 504 14.79 -7.28 15.18
C ILE A 504 14.63 -5.77 15.05
N THR A 505 13.39 -5.28 15.06
CA THR A 505 13.08 -3.86 15.29
C THR A 505 12.30 -3.76 16.60
N LEU A 506 12.94 -3.21 17.64
CA LEU A 506 12.37 -3.07 18.98
C LEU A 506 12.26 -1.61 19.37
N TYR A 507 11.04 -1.15 19.63
CA TYR A 507 10.76 0.09 20.32
C TYR A 507 10.55 -0.19 21.81
N TYR A 508 11.19 0.56 22.70
CA TYR A 508 11.10 0.26 24.14
C TYR A 508 11.33 1.48 25.03
N THR A 509 10.82 1.39 26.24
CA THR A 509 11.05 2.36 27.31
C THR A 509 10.72 1.77 28.68
N ALA A 510 11.25 2.39 29.72
CA ALA A 510 11.03 2.11 31.13
C ALA A 510 11.13 3.40 31.95
N ASP A 511 10.52 3.39 33.13
CA ASP A 511 10.27 4.53 34.03
C ASP A 511 11.47 5.48 34.22
N ASP A 512 12.47 5.07 35.01
CA ASP A 512 13.65 5.89 35.33
C ASP A 512 14.89 5.51 34.50
N GLY A 513 15.13 4.22 34.26
CA GLY A 513 16.31 3.76 33.53
C GLY A 513 16.20 2.33 33.04
N LEU A 514 16.99 2.01 32.02
CA LEU A 514 17.02 0.68 31.43
C LEU A 514 18.38 0.39 30.78
N ASP A 515 18.88 -0.81 31.05
CA ASP A 515 19.90 -1.48 30.24
C ASP A 515 19.22 -2.56 29.38
N LEU A 516 19.37 -2.49 28.05
CA LEU A 516 18.86 -3.49 27.11
C LEU A 516 19.98 -4.46 26.72
N TYR A 517 19.70 -5.75 26.76
CA TYR A 517 20.63 -6.80 26.37
C TYR A 517 20.03 -7.69 25.27
N LEU A 518 20.87 -8.12 24.32
CA LEU A 518 20.58 -9.18 23.36
C LEU A 518 21.64 -10.28 23.48
N ASP A 519 21.20 -11.51 23.73
CA ASP A 519 22.03 -12.69 23.97
C ASP A 519 23.10 -12.47 25.05
N GLY A 520 22.75 -11.69 26.07
CA GLY A 520 23.61 -11.29 27.19
C GLY A 520 24.61 -10.16 26.89
N ASN A 521 24.64 -9.62 25.67
CA ASN A 521 25.43 -8.44 25.32
C ASN A 521 24.61 -7.17 25.58
N LEU A 522 25.19 -6.16 26.24
CA LEU A 522 24.55 -4.85 26.40
C LEU A 522 24.48 -4.15 25.03
N VAL A 523 23.28 -3.79 24.57
CA VAL A 523 23.05 -3.18 23.24
C VAL A 523 22.54 -1.73 23.31
N ASP A 524 21.84 -1.36 24.37
CA ASP A 524 21.59 0.05 24.74
C ASP A 524 21.55 0.23 26.27
N SER A 525 21.75 1.46 26.73
CA SER A 525 21.67 1.83 28.15
C SER A 525 21.26 3.29 28.29
N TYR A 526 20.34 3.58 29.20
CA TYR A 526 19.99 4.95 29.56
C TYR A 526 19.50 5.11 30.99
N LYS A 527 19.63 6.36 31.49
CA LYS A 527 18.98 6.84 32.71
C LYS A 527 18.33 8.19 32.43
N VAL A 528 17.03 8.30 32.67
CA VAL A 528 16.25 9.54 32.56
C VAL A 528 16.16 10.18 33.94
N TYR A 529 16.73 11.37 34.08
CA TYR A 529 16.54 12.14 35.30
C TYR A 529 15.20 12.87 35.23
N LYS A 530 14.19 12.32 35.93
CA LYS A 530 12.78 12.78 36.07
C LYS A 530 11.79 12.25 35.01
N GLY A 531 11.52 10.95 35.05
CA GLY A 531 10.18 10.39 34.79
C GLY A 531 9.46 10.78 33.50
N PHE A 532 10.17 10.84 32.37
CA PHE A 532 9.56 10.93 31.05
C PHE A 532 10.21 9.93 30.09
N THR A 533 9.45 8.90 29.78
CA THR A 533 9.81 7.76 28.93
C THR A 533 9.97 8.19 27.48
N GLN A 534 11.21 8.41 27.04
CA GLN A 534 11.53 8.45 25.62
C GLN A 534 11.48 7.03 25.07
N LEU A 535 10.53 6.75 24.16
CA LEU A 535 10.52 5.53 23.38
C LEU A 535 11.77 5.49 22.50
N ARG A 536 12.63 4.50 22.70
CA ARG A 536 13.86 4.28 21.93
C ARG A 536 13.64 3.22 20.87
N LYS A 537 14.25 3.38 19.70
CA LYS A 537 14.32 2.34 18.65
C LYS A 537 15.68 1.64 18.71
N TYR A 538 15.68 0.32 18.76
CA TYR A 538 16.83 -0.54 18.56
C TYR A 538 16.58 -1.44 17.36
N GLU A 539 17.56 -1.55 16.46
CA GLU A 539 17.49 -2.41 15.28
C GLU A 539 18.77 -3.22 15.13
N THR A 540 18.63 -4.52 14.89
CA THR A 540 19.77 -5.40 14.60
C THR A 540 19.35 -6.64 13.84
N ASN A 541 20.22 -7.09 12.94
CA ASN A 541 20.09 -8.42 12.37
C ASN A 541 20.52 -9.48 13.41
N VAL A 542 19.80 -10.61 13.42
CA VAL A 542 20.13 -11.85 14.11
C VAL A 542 20.12 -13.01 13.11
N ILE A 543 20.74 -14.13 13.51
CA ILE A 543 20.79 -15.35 12.70
C ILE A 543 19.63 -16.28 13.04
N ALA A 544 19.40 -17.32 12.25
CA ALA A 544 18.48 -18.39 12.63
C ALA A 544 18.95 -19.06 13.94
N GLY A 545 18.03 -19.23 14.92
CA GLY A 545 18.36 -19.82 16.22
C GLY A 545 17.55 -19.24 17.40
N GLN A 546 17.87 -19.69 18.61
CA GLN A 546 17.28 -19.14 19.84
C GLN A 546 17.97 -17.82 20.25
N HIS A 547 17.16 -16.81 20.53
CA HIS A 547 17.61 -15.49 20.97
C HIS A 547 16.92 -15.07 22.27
N VAL A 548 17.63 -14.28 23.07
CA VAL A 548 17.17 -13.81 24.37
C VAL A 548 17.34 -12.29 24.48
N ILE A 549 16.23 -11.57 24.62
CA ILE A 549 16.23 -10.13 24.92
C ILE A 549 16.01 -9.97 26.42
N THR A 550 16.85 -9.19 27.10
CA THR A 550 16.67 -8.87 28.52
C THR A 550 16.65 -7.36 28.72
N ALA A 551 15.58 -6.85 29.33
CA ALA A 551 15.47 -5.49 29.82
C ALA A 551 15.73 -5.47 31.32
N SER A 552 16.78 -4.77 31.76
CA SER A 552 17.07 -4.53 33.18
C SER A 552 16.62 -3.13 33.55
N VAL A 553 15.46 -3.02 34.20
CA VAL A 553 14.84 -1.77 34.63
C VAL A 553 15.42 -1.31 35.96
N GLU A 554 15.68 -0.01 36.08
CA GLU A 554 16.10 0.66 37.31
C GLU A 554 15.00 1.60 37.81
N ASP A 555 14.80 1.65 39.13
CA ASP A 555 13.84 2.52 39.83
C ASP A 555 14.59 3.44 40.81
N GLU A 556 14.90 4.66 40.35
CA GLU A 556 15.64 5.66 41.15
C GLU A 556 14.73 6.32 42.19
N HIS A 557 13.45 6.53 41.87
CA HIS A 557 12.51 7.30 42.70
C HIS A 557 11.72 6.47 43.72
N ARG A 558 11.63 5.14 43.57
CA ARG A 558 10.89 4.19 44.43
C ARG A 558 9.39 4.43 44.48
N VAL A 559 8.79 4.74 43.34
CA VAL A 559 7.37 5.10 43.24
C VAL A 559 6.60 4.14 42.33
N VAL A 560 7.12 3.94 41.12
CA VAL A 560 6.57 3.09 40.07
C VAL A 560 7.76 2.41 39.38
N SER A 561 7.54 1.22 38.82
CA SER A 561 8.53 0.53 38.02
C SER A 561 7.80 -0.30 36.97
N GLY A 562 8.18 -0.14 35.71
CA GLY A 562 7.62 -0.93 34.63
C GLY A 562 8.37 -0.72 33.31
N PHE A 563 8.08 -1.60 32.36
CA PHE A 563 8.73 -1.68 31.06
C PHE A 563 7.67 -1.82 29.97
N LEU A 564 7.89 -1.14 28.86
CA LEU A 564 7.10 -1.21 27.65
C LEU A 564 8.04 -1.58 26.50
N ALA A 565 7.65 -2.58 25.72
CA ALA A 565 8.24 -2.83 24.40
C ALA A 565 7.15 -3.01 23.35
N ILE A 566 7.43 -2.53 22.14
CA ILE A 566 6.63 -2.68 20.94
C ILE A 566 7.62 -3.07 19.86
N GLY A 567 7.56 -4.28 19.31
CA GLY A 567 8.60 -4.68 18.36
C GLY A 567 8.36 -6.00 17.70
N TRP A 568 9.18 -6.25 16.69
CA TRP A 568 9.03 -7.38 15.79
C TRP A 568 10.38 -7.97 15.41
N PHE A 569 10.41 -9.28 15.18
CA PHE A 569 11.43 -9.91 14.38
C PHE A 569 10.87 -10.17 12.97
N CYS A 570 11.62 -9.77 11.95
CA CYS A 570 11.30 -9.93 10.54
C CYS A 570 12.33 -10.82 9.83
N PRO A 571 11.95 -11.96 9.25
CA PRO A 571 12.83 -12.76 8.40
C PRO A 571 13.37 -11.93 7.23
N THR A 572 14.67 -12.05 6.91
CA THR A 572 15.26 -11.48 5.68
C THR A 572 15.04 -12.37 4.46
N GLU A 573 14.78 -13.66 4.70
CA GLU A 573 14.27 -14.60 3.71
C GLU A 573 13.07 -15.29 4.35
N VAL A 574 11.90 -15.13 3.74
CA VAL A 574 10.72 -15.90 4.13
C VAL A 574 10.87 -17.27 3.50
N VAL A 575 10.91 -18.32 4.31
CA VAL A 575 10.70 -19.68 3.81
C VAL A 575 9.19 -19.87 3.62
N GLU A 576 8.61 -19.07 2.73
CA GLU A 576 7.22 -19.28 2.31
C GLU A 576 7.20 -20.44 1.32
N LYS A 577 7.00 -21.64 1.85
CA LYS A 577 6.25 -22.66 1.11
C LYS A 577 4.81 -22.63 1.60
N PRO A 578 3.87 -22.06 0.82
CA PRO A 578 2.47 -22.18 1.17
C PRO A 578 2.11 -23.66 1.32
N CYS A 579 1.46 -24.03 2.42
CA CYS A 579 1.07 -25.41 2.64
C CYS A 579 -0.04 -25.80 1.65
N GLU A 580 0.34 -26.41 0.54
CA GLU A 580 -0.58 -26.75 -0.54
C GLU A 580 -1.66 -27.76 -0.10
N ARG A 581 -1.37 -28.61 0.91
CA ARG A 581 -2.27 -29.66 1.42
C ARG A 581 -2.10 -29.94 2.93
N PRO A 582 -2.76 -29.20 3.83
CA PRO A 582 -2.73 -29.49 5.26
C PRO A 582 -3.42 -30.83 5.60
N GLN A 583 -2.85 -31.59 6.54
CA GLN A 583 -3.48 -32.79 7.09
C GLN A 583 -4.26 -32.46 8.36
N THR A 584 -5.55 -32.76 8.41
CA THR A 584 -6.34 -32.62 9.64
C THR A 584 -6.09 -33.80 10.59
N VAL A 585 -5.38 -33.55 11.69
CA VAL A 585 -4.98 -34.54 12.71
C VAL A 585 -5.77 -34.29 13.99
N LYS A 586 -6.33 -35.34 14.58
CA LYS A 586 -7.01 -35.27 15.89
C LYS A 586 -6.22 -36.03 16.94
N LEU A 587 -5.83 -35.37 18.03
CA LEU A 587 -4.97 -35.92 19.08
C LEU A 587 -5.56 -35.68 20.47
N GLN A 588 -5.38 -36.66 21.37
CA GLN A 588 -5.61 -36.53 22.79
C GLN A 588 -4.32 -36.12 23.54
N VAL A 589 -4.50 -35.61 24.76
CA VAL A 589 -3.37 -35.35 25.68
C VAL A 589 -2.55 -36.63 25.89
N GLY A 590 -1.24 -36.56 25.59
CA GLY A 590 -0.29 -37.67 25.65
C GLY A 590 -0.15 -38.48 24.36
N GLU A 591 -0.97 -38.25 23.33
CA GLU A 591 -0.77 -38.85 22.00
C GLU A 591 0.31 -38.10 21.20
N LYS A 592 0.92 -38.81 20.26
CA LYS A 592 1.97 -38.30 19.37
C LYS A 592 1.59 -38.48 17.91
N TYR A 593 2.06 -37.56 17.06
CA TYR A 593 1.88 -37.60 15.61
C TYR A 593 3.21 -37.32 14.91
N GLN A 594 3.52 -38.07 13.86
CA GLN A 594 4.71 -37.90 13.03
C GLN A 594 4.36 -37.12 11.76
N CYS A 595 5.15 -36.09 11.42
CA CYS A 595 5.08 -35.37 10.15
C CYS A 595 6.50 -35.15 9.63
N GLY A 596 6.93 -35.89 8.60
CA GLY A 596 8.32 -35.87 8.14
C GLY A 596 9.28 -36.25 9.28
N ASP A 597 10.32 -35.45 9.49
CA ASP A 597 11.28 -35.61 10.59
C ASP A 597 10.72 -35.19 11.98
N TYR A 598 9.53 -34.58 12.03
CA TYR A 598 8.96 -34.00 13.23
C TYR A 598 8.00 -34.92 13.99
N VAL A 599 8.11 -34.95 15.31
CA VAL A 599 7.14 -35.57 16.23
C VAL A 599 6.41 -34.46 17.00
N ILE A 600 5.09 -34.43 16.92
CA ILE A 600 4.23 -33.54 17.70
C ILE A 600 3.64 -34.32 18.88
N SER A 601 3.60 -33.73 20.07
CA SER A 601 3.02 -34.31 21.29
C SER A 601 2.17 -33.29 22.02
N ILE A 602 0.95 -33.65 22.43
CA ILE A 602 0.07 -32.74 23.18
C ILE A 602 0.25 -32.96 24.68
N GLU A 603 0.77 -31.97 25.40
CA GLU A 603 1.03 -32.10 26.85
C GLU A 603 -0.15 -31.66 27.71
N LYS A 604 -0.90 -30.65 27.26
CA LYS A 604 -2.00 -30.06 28.00
C LYS A 604 -2.99 -29.40 27.04
N VAL A 605 -4.28 -29.51 27.34
CA VAL A 605 -5.32 -28.66 26.75
C VAL A 605 -5.85 -27.74 27.85
N SER A 606 -5.96 -26.45 27.55
CA SER A 606 -6.47 -25.43 28.47
C SER A 606 -7.96 -25.24 28.28
N THR A 607 -8.69 -24.96 29.37
CA THR A 607 -10.08 -24.50 29.31
C THR A 607 -10.22 -23.10 28.69
N ASN A 608 -9.11 -22.38 28.52
CA ASN A 608 -9.07 -20.97 28.15
C ASN A 608 -8.70 -20.74 26.66
N GLY A 609 -8.71 -21.79 25.80
CA GLY A 609 -8.55 -21.60 24.36
C GLY A 609 -7.18 -21.95 23.74
N TYR A 610 -6.24 -22.51 24.51
CA TYR A 610 -4.93 -22.95 24.01
C TYR A 610 -4.60 -24.43 24.31
N ALA A 611 -3.63 -24.98 23.58
CA ALA A 611 -3.01 -26.27 23.85
C ALA A 611 -1.48 -26.14 23.93
N THR A 612 -0.85 -26.89 24.83
CA THR A 612 0.62 -26.99 24.91
C THR A 612 1.08 -28.12 24.01
N VAL A 613 1.85 -27.76 22.98
CA VAL A 613 2.34 -28.62 21.90
C VAL A 613 3.85 -28.73 22.01
N THR A 614 4.37 -29.94 22.19
CA THR A 614 5.81 -30.21 22.24
C THR A 614 6.26 -30.84 20.92
N VAL A 615 7.27 -30.22 20.30
CA VAL A 615 7.81 -30.63 19.00
C VAL A 615 9.20 -31.24 19.20
N TYR A 616 9.42 -32.39 18.59
CA TYR A 616 10.72 -33.03 18.44
C TYR A 616 11.08 -33.09 16.96
N GLU A 617 12.37 -33.00 16.63
CA GLU A 617 12.91 -33.14 15.27
C GLU A 617 14.02 -34.18 15.33
N ASN A 618 13.96 -35.21 14.49
CA ASN A 618 14.92 -36.32 14.50
C ASN A 618 15.11 -36.96 15.90
N GLY A 619 14.05 -36.95 16.72
CA GLY A 619 14.02 -37.45 18.09
C GLY A 619 14.59 -36.52 19.17
N ASN A 620 15.15 -35.36 18.80
CA ASN A 620 15.61 -34.34 19.75
C ASN A 620 14.46 -33.37 20.07
N LEU A 621 14.37 -32.90 21.32
CA LEU A 621 13.39 -31.88 21.70
C LEU A 621 13.77 -30.54 21.06
N VAL A 622 12.88 -29.96 20.25
CA VAL A 622 13.04 -28.61 19.69
C VAL A 622 12.46 -27.57 20.65
N GLY A 623 11.26 -27.82 21.16
CA GLY A 623 10.62 -26.94 22.14
C GLY A 623 9.21 -27.37 22.53
N SER A 624 8.66 -26.67 23.53
CA SER A 624 7.28 -26.78 23.98
C SER A 624 6.62 -25.41 23.84
N TYR A 625 5.49 -25.36 23.15
CA TYR A 625 4.87 -24.13 22.66
C TYR A 625 3.41 -24.08 23.10
N SER A 626 2.90 -22.90 23.47
CA SER A 626 1.46 -22.69 23.65
C SER A 626 0.86 -22.25 22.32
N VAL A 627 -0.14 -22.98 21.83
CA VAL A 627 -0.80 -22.72 20.54
C VAL A 627 -2.28 -22.44 20.80
N ASN A 628 -2.72 -21.24 20.44
CA ASN A 628 -4.10 -20.79 20.62
C ASN A 628 -5.03 -21.31 19.53
N LEU A 629 -6.34 -21.38 19.80
CA LEU A 629 -7.34 -21.78 18.81
C LEU A 629 -7.37 -20.79 17.64
N GLY A 630 -7.10 -21.28 16.44
CA GLY A 630 -6.91 -20.52 15.20
C GLY A 630 -5.44 -20.29 14.84
N GLN A 631 -4.53 -20.30 15.82
CA GLN A 631 -3.12 -19.96 15.63
C GLN A 631 -2.35 -21.06 14.89
N SER A 632 -1.48 -20.65 13.98
CA SER A 632 -0.42 -21.48 13.38
C SER A 632 0.88 -21.37 14.18
N LEU A 633 1.65 -22.45 14.25
CA LEU A 633 3.00 -22.52 14.81
C LEU A 633 3.93 -23.10 13.76
N VAL A 634 5.06 -22.44 13.47
CA VAL A 634 6.13 -22.97 12.62
C VAL A 634 7.37 -23.33 13.43
N VAL A 635 7.92 -24.50 13.16
CA VAL A 635 9.13 -25.05 13.78
C VAL A 635 9.95 -25.75 12.69
N GLY A 636 10.94 -25.06 12.13
CA GLY A 636 11.67 -25.55 10.96
C GLY A 636 10.71 -25.73 9.77
N GLY A 637 10.74 -26.90 9.14
CA GLY A 637 9.81 -27.26 8.06
C GLY A 637 8.39 -27.62 8.52
N LEU A 638 8.11 -27.67 9.83
CA LEU A 638 6.78 -28.01 10.36
C LEU A 638 5.90 -26.77 10.52
N THR A 639 4.70 -26.77 9.95
CA THR A 639 3.59 -25.85 10.29
C THR A 639 2.47 -26.64 10.98
N LEU A 640 1.89 -26.12 12.07
CA LEU A 640 0.69 -26.69 12.68
C LEU A 640 -0.30 -25.61 13.14
N THR A 641 -1.57 -25.72 12.75
CA THR A 641 -2.64 -24.77 13.07
C THR A 641 -3.70 -25.43 13.95
N LEU A 642 -3.99 -24.90 15.14
CA LEU A 642 -5.04 -25.46 16.02
C LEU A 642 -6.43 -25.03 15.52
N LYS A 643 -7.27 -25.97 15.08
CA LYS A 643 -8.61 -25.71 14.50
C LYS A 643 -9.77 -25.96 15.45
N GLU A 644 -9.70 -26.99 16.27
CA GLU A 644 -10.74 -27.31 17.27
C GLU A 644 -10.10 -27.81 18.56
N MET A 645 -10.81 -27.65 19.67
CA MET A 645 -10.39 -28.17 20.97
C MET A 645 -11.58 -28.52 21.88
N SER A 646 -11.33 -29.43 22.80
CA SER A 646 -12.24 -29.94 23.84
C SER A 646 -11.42 -30.43 25.03
N GLU A 647 -12.05 -30.72 26.18
CA GLU A 647 -11.37 -30.95 27.47
C GLU A 647 -10.06 -31.75 27.43
N ASN A 648 -9.98 -32.81 26.60
CA ASN A 648 -8.79 -33.65 26.44
C ASN A 648 -8.36 -33.87 24.96
N THR A 649 -8.94 -33.16 23.99
CA THR A 649 -8.71 -33.44 22.55
C THR A 649 -8.53 -32.15 21.75
N VAL A 650 -7.54 -32.15 20.84
CA VAL A 650 -7.31 -31.09 19.84
C VAL A 650 -7.50 -31.61 18.42
N VAL A 651 -7.81 -30.70 17.50
CA VAL A 651 -7.74 -30.92 16.05
C VAL A 651 -6.75 -29.91 15.49
N LEU A 652 -5.66 -30.40 14.90
CA LEU A 652 -4.63 -29.62 14.23
C LEU A 652 -4.79 -29.76 12.71
N GLU A 653 -4.56 -28.71 11.94
CA GLU A 653 -4.07 -28.84 10.56
C GLU A 653 -2.56 -28.84 10.59
N VAL A 654 -1.92 -29.92 10.12
CA VAL A 654 -0.46 -30.08 10.17
C VAL A 654 0.09 -30.17 8.75
N CYS A 655 1.18 -29.46 8.52
CA CYS A 655 1.99 -29.50 7.32
C CYS A 655 3.44 -29.71 7.73
N CYS A 656 4.18 -30.48 6.96
CA CYS A 656 5.63 -30.56 7.06
C CYS A 656 6.18 -30.41 5.65
N GLU A 657 7.28 -29.68 5.50
CA GLU A 657 8.08 -29.75 4.28
C GLU A 657 8.36 -31.21 3.95
N GLU A 658 8.32 -31.53 2.66
CA GLU A 658 8.36 -32.89 2.10
C GLU A 658 7.08 -33.74 2.19
N ALA A 659 5.92 -33.13 2.46
CA ALA A 659 4.68 -33.62 1.87
C ALA A 659 4.57 -33.16 0.40
N VAL A 660 5.32 -33.81 -0.51
CA VAL A 660 5.16 -33.60 -1.97
C VAL A 660 3.68 -33.76 -2.32
N ALA A 661 3.09 -32.73 -2.94
CA ALA A 661 1.67 -32.65 -3.22
C ALA A 661 1.25 -33.62 -4.35
N CYS A 662 1.22 -34.93 -4.07
CA CYS A 662 0.99 -35.93 -5.09
C CYS A 662 -0.38 -35.81 -5.73
N GLU A 663 -0.44 -35.39 -6.99
CA GLU A 663 -1.69 -35.48 -7.78
C GLU A 663 -2.02 -36.93 -8.14
N ASN A 664 -1.01 -37.81 -8.22
CA ASN A 664 -1.12 -39.17 -8.76
C ASN A 664 -0.48 -40.24 -7.85
N TRP A 665 -1.03 -40.43 -6.65
CA TRP A 665 -0.66 -41.56 -5.78
C TRP A 665 -0.86 -42.91 -6.48
N ARG A 666 0.16 -43.77 -6.48
CA ARG A 666 0.07 -45.15 -6.98
C ARG A 666 0.15 -46.15 -5.82
N GLU A 667 -0.71 -47.17 -5.82
CA GLU A 667 -0.60 -48.30 -4.91
C GLU A 667 0.37 -49.33 -5.48
N VAL A 668 1.36 -49.72 -4.68
CA VAL A 668 2.44 -50.64 -5.06
C VAL A 668 2.58 -51.68 -3.95
N GLU A 669 2.52 -52.96 -4.30
CA GLU A 669 2.84 -54.06 -3.39
C GLU A 669 4.30 -54.47 -3.65
N LEU A 670 5.14 -54.42 -2.61
CA LEU A 670 6.54 -54.83 -2.67
C LEU A 670 6.77 -56.06 -1.81
N LYS A 671 7.56 -57.01 -2.31
CA LYS A 671 8.05 -58.17 -1.55
C LYS A 671 9.46 -57.93 -1.04
N ILE A 672 9.84 -58.63 0.02
CA ILE A 672 11.19 -58.51 0.60
C ILE A 672 12.26 -58.74 -0.49
N GLY A 673 13.12 -57.74 -0.68
CA GLY A 673 14.20 -57.72 -1.67
C GLY A 673 13.83 -57.16 -3.05
N GLU A 674 12.56 -56.85 -3.33
CA GLU A 674 12.17 -56.16 -4.57
C GLU A 674 12.53 -54.67 -4.53
N LYS A 675 12.94 -54.13 -5.69
CA LYS A 675 13.33 -52.73 -5.87
C LYS A 675 12.26 -51.97 -6.64
N TYR A 676 11.95 -50.75 -6.21
CA TYR A 676 11.03 -49.84 -6.88
C TYR A 676 11.70 -48.49 -7.12
N GLN A 677 11.72 -48.00 -8.36
CA GLN A 677 12.30 -46.69 -8.69
C GLN A 677 11.22 -45.61 -8.62
N CYS A 678 11.55 -44.49 -7.98
CA CYS A 678 10.64 -43.36 -7.75
C CYS A 678 11.42 -42.04 -7.83
N GLY A 679 11.40 -41.40 -9.01
CA GLY A 679 12.28 -40.28 -9.30
C GLY A 679 13.76 -40.67 -9.08
N ASP A 680 14.49 -39.83 -8.34
CA ASP A 680 15.88 -40.07 -7.95
C ASP A 680 16.08 -41.17 -6.90
N TYR A 681 15.03 -41.85 -6.43
CA TYR A 681 15.11 -42.79 -5.31
C TYR A 681 14.83 -44.25 -5.71
N THR A 682 15.62 -45.19 -5.19
CA THR A 682 15.28 -46.62 -5.20
C THR A 682 14.79 -47.07 -3.82
N ILE A 683 13.59 -47.62 -3.75
CA ILE A 683 12.95 -48.14 -2.53
C ILE A 683 13.08 -49.67 -2.51
N VAL A 684 13.42 -50.25 -1.35
CA VAL A 684 13.55 -51.70 -1.16
C VAL A 684 12.90 -52.13 0.15
N LEU A 685 11.98 -53.10 0.11
CA LEU A 685 11.46 -53.72 1.33
C LEU A 685 12.51 -54.69 1.89
N ASP A 686 13.07 -54.41 3.06
CA ASP A 686 14.15 -55.17 3.70
C ASP A 686 13.63 -56.26 4.65
N ASN A 687 12.58 -55.96 5.43
CA ASN A 687 12.00 -56.93 6.37
C ASN A 687 10.52 -56.65 6.70
N VAL A 688 9.80 -57.67 7.19
CA VAL A 688 8.44 -57.56 7.78
C VAL A 688 8.43 -58.23 9.17
N ASP A 689 8.04 -57.49 10.20
CA ASP A 689 7.95 -57.92 11.60
C ASP A 689 6.47 -58.01 12.04
N TYR A 690 5.89 -59.21 11.90
CA TYR A 690 4.50 -59.47 12.26
C TYR A 690 4.18 -59.28 13.77
N PRO A 691 5.05 -59.64 14.73
CA PRO A 691 4.78 -59.38 16.16
C PRO A 691 4.58 -57.90 16.51
N THR A 692 5.31 -56.99 15.85
CA THR A 692 5.20 -55.53 16.08
C THR A 692 4.32 -54.81 15.06
N GLN A 693 3.86 -55.50 14.01
CA GLN A 693 3.11 -54.91 12.88
C GLN A 693 3.90 -53.79 12.19
N ALA A 694 5.21 -54.00 12.01
CA ALA A 694 6.12 -53.05 11.39
C ALA A 694 6.90 -53.69 10.23
N VAL A 695 7.42 -52.88 9.31
CA VAL A 695 8.30 -53.28 8.21
C VAL A 695 9.59 -52.47 8.26
N LYS A 696 10.63 -52.91 7.54
CA LYS A 696 11.83 -52.10 7.28
C LYS A 696 11.96 -51.81 5.79
N VAL A 697 12.15 -50.55 5.45
CA VAL A 697 12.33 -50.07 4.07
C VAL A 697 13.69 -49.39 3.96
N ALA A 698 14.51 -49.82 3.00
CA ALA A 698 15.76 -49.19 2.66
C ALA A 698 15.57 -48.28 1.43
N VAL A 699 16.12 -47.06 1.50
CA VAL A 699 16.05 -46.04 0.43
C VAL A 699 17.46 -45.74 -0.06
N TYR A 700 17.63 -45.67 -1.38
CA TYR A 700 18.89 -45.36 -2.07
C TYR A 700 18.70 -44.17 -3.00
N ASP A 701 19.77 -43.42 -3.28
CA ASP A 701 19.80 -42.36 -4.30
C ASP A 701 20.00 -42.91 -5.73
N SER A 702 19.94 -42.02 -6.73
CA SER A 702 20.10 -42.34 -8.15
C SER A 702 21.52 -42.78 -8.52
N SER A 703 22.50 -42.57 -7.63
CA SER A 703 23.87 -43.11 -7.73
C SER A 703 24.03 -44.47 -7.04
N GLY A 704 22.99 -45.00 -6.38
CA GLY A 704 22.98 -46.27 -5.68
C GLY A 704 23.55 -46.24 -4.26
N ASN A 705 23.77 -45.06 -3.67
CA ASN A 705 24.17 -44.93 -2.27
C ASN A 705 22.96 -45.14 -1.35
N LEU A 706 23.14 -45.82 -0.22
CA LEU A 706 22.09 -45.99 0.79
C LEU A 706 21.89 -44.66 1.54
N LEU A 707 20.68 -44.09 1.45
CA LEU A 707 20.27 -42.89 2.17
C LEU A 707 19.78 -43.22 3.58
N GLY A 708 18.97 -44.28 3.74
CA GLY A 708 18.38 -44.63 5.03
C GLY A 708 17.75 -46.02 5.08
N ILE A 709 17.51 -46.51 6.31
CA ILE A 709 16.69 -47.69 6.60
C ILE A 709 15.66 -47.28 7.65
N HIS A 710 14.40 -47.26 7.26
CA HIS A 710 13.27 -46.74 8.05
C HIS A 710 12.43 -47.92 8.55
N GLN A 711 11.98 -47.87 9.80
CA GLN A 711 11.06 -48.87 10.34
C GLN A 711 9.65 -48.24 10.44
N LEU A 712 8.68 -48.82 9.73
CA LEU A 712 7.35 -48.25 9.51
C LEU A 712 6.25 -49.19 10.01
N SER A 713 5.25 -48.65 10.68
CA SER A 713 3.97 -49.27 11.05
C SER A 713 2.88 -48.86 10.06
N VAL A 714 1.73 -49.54 10.03
CA VAL A 714 0.64 -49.17 9.10
C VAL A 714 0.13 -47.76 9.42
N GLY A 715 0.21 -46.87 8.44
CA GLY A 715 -0.05 -45.43 8.55
C GLY A 715 1.21 -44.56 8.57
N ASP A 716 2.38 -45.11 8.89
CA ASP A 716 3.64 -44.37 8.89
C ASP A 716 4.11 -44.06 7.46
N SER A 717 4.88 -42.98 7.31
CA SER A 717 5.36 -42.47 6.03
C SER A 717 6.87 -42.20 6.01
N ILE A 718 7.42 -42.16 4.80
CA ILE A 718 8.73 -41.60 4.45
C ILE A 718 8.44 -40.43 3.51
N SER A 719 9.21 -39.35 3.64
CA SER A 719 9.05 -38.13 2.85
C SER A 719 9.92 -38.10 1.58
N GLN A 720 11.15 -38.60 1.67
CA GLN A 720 12.08 -38.84 0.54
C GLN A 720 12.37 -40.33 0.33
N PRO A 721 11.81 -41.00 -0.70
CA PRO A 721 10.67 -40.56 -1.51
C PRO A 721 9.36 -40.62 -0.72
N SER A 722 8.35 -39.88 -1.19
CA SER A 722 7.05 -39.77 -0.54
C SER A 722 6.28 -41.10 -0.61
N LEU A 723 6.30 -41.86 0.48
CA LEU A 723 5.79 -43.22 0.61
C LEU A 723 4.99 -43.36 1.91
N VAL A 724 3.84 -44.04 1.87
CA VAL A 724 3.02 -44.34 3.05
C VAL A 724 2.76 -45.84 3.09
N LEU A 725 3.01 -46.50 4.23
CA LEU A 725 2.66 -47.91 4.43
C LEU A 725 1.16 -48.04 4.65
N THR A 726 0.44 -48.64 3.71
CA THR A 726 -1.03 -48.78 3.76
C THR A 726 -1.50 -50.13 4.27
N ASP A 727 -0.73 -51.20 4.10
CA ASP A 727 -1.09 -52.55 4.56
C ASP A 727 0.16 -53.44 4.69
N ILE A 728 0.16 -54.36 5.65
CA ILE A 728 1.18 -55.42 5.78
C ILE A 728 0.54 -56.74 5.41
N THR A 729 0.83 -57.22 4.20
CA THR A 729 0.25 -58.46 3.71
C THR A 729 0.92 -59.69 4.35
N GLY A 730 0.11 -60.70 4.66
CA GLY A 730 0.54 -61.89 5.42
C GLY A 730 1.49 -62.86 4.69
N ASP A 731 2.08 -62.46 3.56
CA ASP A 731 2.90 -63.28 2.67
C ASP A 731 4.31 -62.68 2.40
N ASN A 732 4.85 -61.93 3.36
CA ASN A 732 6.12 -61.18 3.30
C ASN A 732 6.15 -60.06 2.24
N SER A 733 5.00 -59.46 1.97
CA SER A 733 4.85 -58.23 1.21
C SER A 733 4.29 -57.10 2.07
N ALA A 734 4.42 -55.87 1.59
CA ALA A 734 3.76 -54.70 2.15
C ALA A 734 3.24 -53.83 1.00
N LYS A 735 2.09 -53.18 1.23
CA LYS A 735 1.49 -52.26 0.27
C LYS A 735 1.80 -50.83 0.67
N PHE A 736 2.25 -50.08 -0.32
CA PHE A 736 2.63 -48.70 -0.18
C PHE A 736 1.77 -47.85 -1.11
N LYS A 737 1.35 -46.68 -0.62
CA LYS A 737 1.04 -45.56 -1.52
C LYS A 737 2.33 -44.81 -1.74
N ILE A 738 2.73 -44.70 -3.01
CA ILE A 738 3.99 -44.05 -3.39
C ILE A 738 3.65 -42.87 -4.30
N CYS A 739 4.33 -41.76 -4.07
CA CYS A 739 4.35 -40.58 -4.91
C CYS A 739 5.75 -40.33 -5.44
N CYS A 740 5.84 -40.03 -6.73
CA CYS A 740 7.07 -39.62 -7.39
C CYS A 740 6.75 -38.38 -8.23
N GLU A 741 7.54 -37.32 -8.11
CA GLU A 741 7.50 -36.22 -9.08
C GLU A 741 8.09 -36.73 -10.41
N GLU A 742 7.23 -36.91 -11.41
CA GLU A 742 7.70 -36.96 -12.79
C GLU A 742 7.88 -35.50 -13.24
N LEU A 743 9.13 -35.01 -13.25
CA LEU A 743 9.45 -33.72 -13.87
C LEU A 743 8.83 -33.68 -15.28
N PRO A 744 8.03 -32.65 -15.64
CA PRO A 744 7.42 -32.58 -16.95
C PRO A 744 8.52 -32.38 -17.99
N ILE A 745 8.89 -33.46 -18.69
CA ILE A 745 9.86 -33.40 -19.77
C ILE A 745 9.26 -32.53 -20.89
N GLU A 746 9.69 -31.27 -21.00
CA GLU A 746 9.48 -30.51 -22.21
C GLU A 746 10.25 -31.20 -23.34
N CYS A 747 9.50 -31.81 -24.25
CA CYS A 747 10.03 -32.60 -25.36
C CYS A 747 9.21 -32.38 -26.63
N GLU A 748 9.80 -32.68 -27.78
CA GLU A 748 9.06 -32.87 -29.02
C GLU A 748 8.70 -34.36 -29.15
N GLU A 749 7.41 -34.70 -29.06
CA GLU A 749 6.94 -36.07 -29.25
C GLU A 749 7.06 -36.49 -30.71
N LYS A 750 7.76 -37.60 -30.95
CA LYS A 750 8.01 -38.15 -32.29
C LYS A 750 7.60 -39.61 -32.36
N ASP A 751 6.64 -39.92 -33.24
CA ASP A 751 6.31 -41.30 -33.56
C ASP A 751 7.44 -41.95 -34.36
N MET A 752 8.00 -43.03 -33.80
CA MET A 752 9.14 -43.75 -34.33
C MET A 752 8.84 -45.24 -34.44
N ARG A 753 9.17 -45.82 -35.59
CA ARG A 753 9.16 -47.28 -35.78
C ARG A 753 10.52 -47.86 -35.45
N ALA A 754 10.63 -48.61 -34.36
CA ALA A 754 11.87 -49.25 -33.91
C ALA A 754 11.90 -50.75 -34.21
N VAL A 755 13.08 -51.25 -34.56
CA VAL A 755 13.36 -52.66 -34.95
C VAL A 755 14.34 -53.29 -33.95
N ILE A 756 14.23 -54.60 -33.71
CA ILE A 756 15.08 -55.31 -32.74
C ILE A 756 16.57 -55.12 -33.09
N GLY A 757 17.36 -54.69 -32.11
CA GLY A 757 18.82 -54.57 -32.17
C GLY A 757 19.35 -53.28 -32.79
N GLN A 758 18.49 -52.34 -33.18
CA GLN A 758 18.90 -51.01 -33.66
C GLN A 758 18.88 -49.99 -32.51
N LYS A 759 19.91 -49.14 -32.43
CA LYS A 759 19.96 -47.97 -31.54
C LYS A 759 19.31 -46.75 -32.21
N TYR A 760 18.59 -45.97 -31.42
CA TYR A 760 17.93 -44.73 -31.83
C TYR A 760 18.33 -43.60 -30.87
N PRO A 761 18.89 -42.47 -31.36
CA PRO A 761 19.30 -41.34 -30.52
C PRO A 761 18.09 -40.52 -30.04
N CYS A 762 18.23 -39.89 -28.88
CA CYS A 762 17.20 -39.06 -28.25
C CYS A 762 17.84 -38.19 -27.15
N GLY A 763 18.16 -36.93 -27.49
CA GLY A 763 18.95 -36.06 -26.61
C GLY A 763 20.30 -36.70 -26.24
N ASP A 764 20.63 -36.70 -24.95
CA ASP A 764 21.85 -37.32 -24.44
C ASP A 764 21.77 -38.86 -24.23
N TYR A 765 20.71 -39.51 -24.72
CA TYR A 765 20.46 -40.95 -24.57
C TYR A 765 20.27 -41.68 -25.91
N TYR A 766 20.42 -43.00 -25.86
CA TYR A 766 19.97 -43.91 -26.92
C TYR A 766 18.97 -44.92 -26.36
N PHE A 767 17.98 -45.33 -27.16
CA PHE A 767 17.17 -46.51 -26.86
C PHE A 767 17.34 -47.60 -27.93
N THR A 768 17.14 -48.86 -27.52
CA THR A 768 17.15 -50.02 -28.42
C THR A 768 16.07 -51.01 -28.01
N MET A 769 15.40 -51.59 -29.00
CA MET A 769 14.48 -52.70 -28.77
C MET A 769 15.28 -54.01 -28.69
N THR A 770 15.18 -54.74 -27.58
CA THR A 770 16.02 -55.92 -27.28
C THR A 770 15.24 -57.24 -27.29
N GLY A 771 13.91 -57.20 -27.13
CA GLY A 771 13.06 -58.40 -27.16
C GLY A 771 11.63 -58.09 -27.58
N LEU A 772 10.91 -59.10 -28.09
CA LEU A 772 9.52 -58.98 -28.52
C LEU A 772 8.77 -60.29 -28.28
N ASN A 773 7.63 -60.22 -27.57
CA ASN A 773 6.78 -61.36 -27.27
C ASN A 773 5.34 -61.07 -27.75
N TYR A 774 4.97 -61.72 -28.86
CA TYR A 774 3.67 -61.59 -29.50
C TYR A 774 2.51 -62.24 -28.72
N ALA A 775 2.78 -63.24 -27.88
CA ALA A 775 1.73 -63.93 -27.11
C ALA A 775 1.23 -63.05 -25.95
N ASP A 776 2.16 -62.43 -25.24
CA ASP A 776 1.88 -61.57 -24.08
C ASP A 776 1.71 -60.09 -24.46
N GLN A 777 1.79 -59.75 -25.76
CA GLN A 777 1.74 -58.39 -26.30
C GLN A 777 2.74 -57.43 -25.63
N LYS A 778 3.98 -57.89 -25.45
CA LYS A 778 5.04 -57.15 -24.74
C LYS A 778 6.32 -56.98 -25.56
N VAL A 779 6.97 -55.84 -25.37
CA VAL A 779 8.26 -55.46 -25.97
C VAL A 779 9.27 -55.21 -24.86
N THR A 780 10.49 -55.71 -25.01
CA THR A 780 11.60 -55.33 -24.12
C THR A 780 12.47 -54.27 -24.80
N ILE A 781 12.73 -53.17 -24.11
CA ILE A 781 13.62 -52.09 -24.54
C ILE A 781 14.72 -51.87 -23.51
N SER A 782 15.85 -51.32 -23.94
CA SER A 782 16.94 -50.87 -23.07
C SER A 782 17.30 -49.42 -23.40
N ILE A 783 17.51 -48.61 -22.37
CA ILE A 783 17.96 -47.21 -22.46
C ILE A 783 19.45 -47.16 -22.09
N ILE A 784 20.21 -46.37 -22.84
CA ILE A 784 21.68 -46.41 -22.88
C ILE A 784 22.22 -44.98 -22.86
N ASP A 785 23.28 -44.74 -22.09
CA ASP A 785 24.01 -43.46 -22.07
C ASP A 785 24.87 -43.23 -23.34
N GLN A 786 25.47 -42.05 -23.46
CA GLN A 786 26.40 -41.72 -24.56
C GLN A 786 27.67 -42.58 -24.56
N SER A 787 28.08 -43.13 -23.42
CA SER A 787 29.25 -44.02 -23.29
C SER A 787 28.95 -45.45 -23.73
N GLY A 788 27.68 -45.81 -23.94
CA GLY A 788 27.23 -47.13 -24.36
C GLY A 788 26.82 -48.07 -23.22
N ASN A 789 26.75 -47.60 -21.97
CA ASN A 789 26.29 -48.37 -20.82
C ASN A 789 24.76 -48.44 -20.79
N ILE A 790 24.20 -49.62 -20.50
CA ILE A 790 22.76 -49.77 -20.29
C ILE A 790 22.41 -49.22 -18.91
N LEU A 791 21.56 -48.20 -18.86
CA LEU A 791 21.05 -47.60 -17.62
C LEU A 791 19.90 -48.44 -17.06
N SER A 792 18.90 -48.73 -17.91
CA SER A 792 17.73 -49.52 -17.54
C SER A 792 17.22 -50.41 -18.67
N THR A 793 16.34 -51.34 -18.32
CA THR A 793 15.67 -52.25 -19.26
C THR A 793 14.25 -52.50 -18.80
N HIS A 794 13.30 -52.21 -19.69
CA HIS A 794 11.87 -52.21 -19.41
C HIS A 794 11.15 -53.21 -20.31
N THR A 795 10.09 -53.83 -19.82
CA THR A 795 9.21 -54.68 -20.64
C THR A 795 7.80 -54.10 -20.68
N LEU A 796 7.46 -53.45 -21.80
CA LEU A 796 6.28 -52.62 -22.02
C LEU A 796 5.20 -53.39 -22.79
N GLY A 797 3.95 -53.29 -22.34
CA GLY A 797 2.74 -53.54 -23.12
C GLY A 797 2.28 -52.30 -23.88
N VAL A 798 1.29 -52.45 -24.77
CA VAL A 798 0.77 -51.31 -25.55
C VAL A 798 0.08 -50.29 -24.64
N GLY A 799 0.56 -49.04 -24.68
CA GLY A 799 0.19 -47.96 -23.77
C GLY A 799 1.17 -47.75 -22.60
N ASP A 800 2.02 -48.74 -22.29
CA ASP A 800 3.01 -48.61 -21.22
C ASP A 800 4.14 -47.66 -21.65
N THR A 801 4.72 -46.99 -20.66
CA THR A 801 5.76 -45.97 -20.85
C THR A 801 6.97 -46.28 -19.98
N ALA A 802 8.18 -46.15 -20.56
CA ALA A 802 9.44 -46.10 -19.83
C ALA A 802 9.95 -44.66 -19.77
N VAL A 803 10.57 -44.28 -18.65
CA VAL A 803 11.23 -42.99 -18.44
C VAL A 803 12.59 -43.24 -17.80
N GLU A 804 13.62 -42.53 -18.26
CA GLU A 804 14.99 -42.59 -17.74
C GLU A 804 15.66 -41.24 -18.03
N GLY A 805 16.10 -40.49 -17.00
CA GLY A 805 16.58 -39.12 -17.21
C GLY A 805 15.58 -38.27 -18.00
N SER A 806 16.03 -37.65 -19.09
CA SER A 806 15.21 -36.79 -19.96
C SER A 806 14.61 -37.48 -21.20
N ILE A 807 14.66 -38.83 -21.26
CA ILE A 807 14.00 -39.62 -22.32
C ILE A 807 12.74 -40.34 -21.80
N LYS A 808 11.63 -40.22 -22.55
CA LYS A 808 10.37 -40.93 -22.31
C LYS A 808 9.94 -41.68 -23.56
N ILE A 809 9.57 -42.96 -23.41
CA ILE A 809 9.25 -43.88 -24.51
C ILE A 809 7.94 -44.59 -24.21
N THR A 810 6.88 -44.29 -24.95
CA THR A 810 5.58 -44.96 -24.86
C THR A 810 5.43 -45.97 -25.99
N LEU A 811 5.03 -47.21 -25.69
CA LEU A 811 4.77 -48.23 -26.71
C LEU A 811 3.38 -48.04 -27.32
N SER A 812 3.32 -47.46 -28.52
CA SER A 812 2.07 -47.11 -29.20
C SER A 812 1.45 -48.29 -29.95
N GLN A 813 2.26 -49.17 -30.56
CA GLN A 813 1.77 -50.37 -31.25
C GLN A 813 2.86 -51.44 -31.44
N ILE A 814 2.53 -52.73 -31.28
CA ILE A 814 3.36 -53.83 -31.79
C ILE A 814 3.02 -54.13 -33.24
N THR A 815 4.00 -54.17 -34.15
CA THR A 815 3.79 -54.54 -35.55
C THR A 815 4.21 -55.99 -35.80
N GLY A 816 3.50 -56.69 -36.70
CA GLY A 816 3.64 -58.14 -36.94
C GLY A 816 4.93 -58.58 -37.64
N ASP A 817 5.94 -57.72 -37.73
CA ASP A 817 7.15 -57.87 -38.56
C ASP A 817 8.44 -57.50 -37.80
N ASN A 818 8.55 -57.95 -36.54
CA ASN A 818 9.68 -57.73 -35.62
C ASN A 818 10.03 -56.26 -35.35
N SER A 819 9.04 -55.37 -35.41
CA SER A 819 9.16 -53.96 -35.01
C SER A 819 7.99 -53.53 -34.12
N ALA A 820 8.13 -52.36 -33.51
CA ALA A 820 7.06 -51.68 -32.81
C ALA A 820 7.07 -50.19 -33.13
N LEU A 821 5.90 -49.55 -33.04
CA LEU A 821 5.74 -48.12 -33.08
C LEU A 821 5.77 -47.59 -31.64
N PHE A 822 6.60 -46.58 -31.42
CA PHE A 822 6.73 -45.88 -30.15
C PHE A 822 6.50 -44.39 -30.36
N THR A 823 5.89 -43.73 -29.39
CA THR A 823 5.91 -42.28 -29.28
C THR A 823 7.07 -41.94 -28.34
N VAL A 824 8.09 -41.28 -28.88
CA VAL A 824 9.34 -40.99 -28.17
C VAL A 824 9.43 -39.50 -27.91
N CYS A 825 9.68 -39.15 -26.65
CA CYS A 825 9.79 -37.82 -26.10
C CYS A 825 11.26 -37.60 -25.72
N CYS A 826 11.92 -36.69 -26.44
CA CYS A 826 13.33 -36.33 -26.25
C CYS A 826 13.45 -34.89 -25.77
N GLU A 827 14.35 -34.64 -24.82
CA GLU A 827 14.62 -33.33 -24.23
C GLU A 827 14.68 -32.18 -25.26
N LYS A 828 13.83 -31.18 -25.04
CA LYS A 828 13.76 -29.97 -25.86
C LYS A 828 14.79 -28.97 -25.35
N VAL A 829 15.85 -28.78 -26.12
CA VAL A 829 16.90 -27.80 -25.85
C VAL A 829 16.31 -26.38 -25.81
N ALA A 830 16.20 -25.81 -24.60
CA ALA A 830 15.68 -24.46 -24.39
C ALA A 830 16.68 -23.38 -24.85
N CYS A 831 16.18 -22.34 -25.52
CA CYS A 831 17.01 -21.25 -26.04
C CYS A 831 16.19 -19.99 -26.34
N GLU A 832 16.68 -18.83 -25.89
CA GLU A 832 16.05 -17.52 -26.18
C GLU A 832 16.35 -17.02 -27.60
N THR A 833 17.55 -17.27 -28.14
CA THR A 833 17.93 -16.87 -29.51
C THR A 833 18.83 -17.89 -30.20
N TRP A 834 18.30 -18.49 -31.29
CA TRP A 834 19.03 -19.45 -32.13
C TRP A 834 19.83 -18.74 -33.24
N THR A 835 21.11 -19.08 -33.36
CA THR A 835 21.98 -18.65 -34.46
C THR A 835 22.23 -19.82 -35.42
N GLU A 836 22.06 -19.61 -36.73
CA GLU A 836 22.41 -20.61 -37.76
C GLU A 836 23.91 -20.55 -38.14
N VAL A 837 24.54 -21.72 -38.24
CA VAL A 837 25.98 -21.89 -38.46
C VAL A 837 26.22 -22.99 -39.51
N ASP A 838 26.76 -22.62 -40.67
CA ASP A 838 27.30 -23.57 -41.64
C ASP A 838 28.72 -23.99 -41.22
N ALA A 839 28.81 -25.12 -40.51
CA ALA A 839 30.06 -25.62 -39.95
C ALA A 839 30.81 -26.52 -40.95
N LYS A 840 32.09 -26.23 -41.23
CA LYS A 840 32.94 -27.01 -42.16
C LYS A 840 33.88 -27.95 -41.42
N ILE A 841 34.17 -29.12 -42.02
CA ILE A 841 35.11 -30.10 -41.47
C ILE A 841 36.46 -29.44 -41.16
N ARG A 842 36.98 -29.66 -39.93
CA ARG A 842 38.23 -29.09 -39.36
C ARG A 842 38.20 -27.59 -39.05
N GLU A 843 37.08 -26.90 -39.21
CA GLU A 843 36.95 -25.52 -38.74
C GLU A 843 36.43 -25.51 -37.29
N LYS A 844 36.93 -24.57 -36.48
CA LYS A 844 36.56 -24.39 -35.08
C LYS A 844 35.63 -23.18 -34.91
N TYR A 845 34.57 -23.36 -34.13
CA TYR A 845 33.56 -22.33 -33.88
C TYR A 845 33.40 -22.13 -32.37
N GLN A 846 33.56 -20.90 -31.90
CA GLN A 846 33.35 -20.53 -30.50
C GLN A 846 31.86 -20.21 -30.28
N CYS A 847 31.28 -20.75 -29.21
CA CYS A 847 29.90 -20.54 -28.76
C CYS A 847 29.90 -20.46 -27.22
N GLY A 848 29.86 -19.24 -26.69
CA GLY A 848 30.08 -19.01 -25.26
C GLY A 848 31.43 -19.58 -24.80
N GLU A 849 31.43 -20.32 -23.70
CA GLU A 849 32.60 -21.03 -23.17
C GLU A 849 33.04 -22.23 -24.04
N TYR A 850 32.18 -22.72 -24.94
CA TYR A 850 32.43 -23.96 -25.68
C TYR A 850 33.06 -23.72 -27.06
N THR A 851 33.98 -24.61 -27.45
CA THR A 851 34.46 -24.71 -28.84
C THR A 851 33.88 -25.94 -29.53
N LEU A 852 33.30 -25.75 -30.71
CA LEU A 852 32.75 -26.80 -31.56
C LEU A 852 33.68 -27.10 -32.74
N THR A 853 33.87 -28.39 -33.07
CA THR A 853 34.62 -28.83 -34.26
C THR A 853 33.87 -29.92 -35.01
N LEU A 854 33.57 -29.70 -36.30
CA LEU A 854 33.03 -30.73 -37.17
C LEU A 854 34.17 -31.65 -37.63
N ASN A 855 34.09 -32.93 -37.26
CA ASN A 855 35.13 -33.94 -37.54
C ASN A 855 34.92 -34.63 -38.89
N SER A 856 33.69 -35.10 -39.13
CA SER A 856 33.33 -35.85 -40.34
C SER A 856 31.85 -35.67 -40.74
N VAL A 857 31.55 -35.94 -42.01
CA VAL A 857 30.20 -35.89 -42.59
C VAL A 857 30.01 -37.16 -43.41
N ASN A 858 28.92 -37.89 -43.16
CA ASN A 858 28.56 -39.14 -43.84
C ASN A 858 27.26 -39.00 -44.63
N TYR A 859 27.39 -38.68 -45.92
CA TYR A 859 26.27 -38.49 -46.84
C TYR A 859 25.40 -39.74 -47.06
N ALA A 860 25.93 -40.95 -46.83
CA ALA A 860 25.15 -42.18 -47.03
C ALA A 860 24.14 -42.41 -45.89
N ASN A 861 24.48 -41.97 -44.67
CA ASN A 861 23.65 -42.14 -43.48
C ASN A 861 22.96 -40.83 -43.04
N GLN A 862 23.19 -39.72 -43.76
CA GLN A 862 22.77 -38.36 -43.37
C GLN A 862 23.17 -38.00 -41.92
N SER A 863 24.39 -38.37 -41.54
CA SER A 863 24.93 -38.12 -40.19
C SER A 863 26.28 -37.39 -40.22
N VAL A 864 26.64 -36.80 -39.09
CA VAL A 864 27.88 -36.04 -38.88
C VAL A 864 28.50 -36.37 -37.53
N GLU A 865 29.79 -36.08 -37.38
CA GLU A 865 30.51 -36.23 -36.12
C GLU A 865 31.01 -34.87 -35.64
N ILE A 866 30.63 -34.46 -34.42
CA ILE A 866 31.00 -33.17 -33.84
C ILE A 866 31.66 -33.36 -32.47
N SER A 867 32.79 -32.70 -32.23
CA SER A 867 33.44 -32.64 -30.92
C SER A 867 33.18 -31.31 -30.23
N VAL A 868 32.91 -31.37 -28.92
CA VAL A 868 32.72 -30.23 -28.03
C VAL A 868 33.94 -30.13 -27.09
N TYR A 869 34.47 -28.93 -26.92
CA TYR A 869 35.59 -28.63 -26.02
C TYR A 869 35.21 -27.51 -25.04
N ASP A 870 35.80 -27.55 -23.84
CA ASP A 870 35.67 -26.49 -22.82
C ASP A 870 36.48 -25.21 -23.17
N SER A 871 36.39 -24.17 -22.34
CA SER A 871 37.15 -22.92 -22.54
C SER A 871 38.66 -23.05 -22.26
N GLY A 872 39.09 -24.15 -21.62
CA GLY A 872 40.50 -24.55 -21.52
C GLY A 872 41.02 -25.29 -22.77
N GLY A 873 40.14 -25.70 -23.69
CA GLY A 873 40.45 -26.47 -24.88
C GLY A 873 40.51 -27.99 -24.68
N ASN A 874 40.02 -28.52 -23.55
CA ASN A 874 39.91 -29.96 -23.30
C ASN A 874 38.67 -30.52 -24.01
N LEU A 875 38.75 -31.75 -24.53
CA LEU A 875 37.61 -32.43 -25.15
C LEU A 875 36.61 -32.87 -24.07
N ILE A 876 35.37 -32.39 -24.17
CA ILE A 876 34.25 -32.81 -23.31
C ILE A 876 33.65 -34.10 -23.85
N ALA A 877 33.15 -34.05 -25.09
CA ALA A 877 32.43 -35.14 -25.73
C ALA A 877 32.57 -35.13 -27.25
N THR A 878 32.19 -36.23 -27.91
CA THR A 878 32.08 -36.33 -29.37
C THR A 878 30.80 -37.07 -29.73
N HIS A 879 29.92 -36.39 -30.46
CA HIS A 879 28.57 -36.86 -30.77
C HIS A 879 28.46 -37.24 -32.25
N GLN A 880 27.68 -38.28 -32.53
CA GLN A 880 27.26 -38.68 -33.87
C GLN A 880 25.80 -38.28 -34.04
N LEU A 881 25.54 -37.28 -34.88
CA LEU A 881 24.23 -36.63 -35.04
C LEU A 881 23.68 -36.84 -36.45
N SER A 882 22.39 -37.16 -36.53
CA SER A 882 21.58 -37.21 -37.76
C SER A 882 20.76 -35.92 -37.90
N VAL A 883 20.24 -35.61 -39.09
CA VAL A 883 19.42 -34.40 -39.27
C VAL A 883 18.17 -34.44 -38.39
N GLY A 884 18.04 -33.44 -37.52
CA GLY A 884 17.02 -33.34 -36.47
C GLY A 884 17.52 -33.68 -35.06
N ASP A 885 18.69 -34.28 -34.90
CA ASP A 885 19.26 -34.61 -33.59
C ASP A 885 19.80 -33.34 -32.90
N SER A 886 19.74 -33.32 -31.57
CA SER A 886 20.16 -32.22 -30.71
C SER A 886 21.11 -32.67 -29.59
N ILE A 887 21.87 -31.72 -29.05
CA ILE A 887 22.69 -31.87 -27.83
C ILE A 887 22.43 -30.69 -26.88
N SER A 888 22.51 -30.94 -25.58
CA SER A 888 22.21 -29.97 -24.51
C SER A 888 23.41 -29.06 -24.16
N GLN A 889 24.65 -29.53 -24.36
CA GLN A 889 25.86 -28.84 -23.91
C GLN A 889 26.97 -28.77 -24.99
N PRO A 890 27.13 -27.63 -25.70
CA PRO A 890 26.19 -26.51 -25.77
C PRO A 890 24.94 -26.86 -26.57
N SER A 891 23.82 -26.28 -26.17
CA SER A 891 22.54 -26.28 -26.87
C SER A 891 22.66 -26.11 -28.40
N LEU A 892 22.55 -27.22 -29.14
CA LEU A 892 22.79 -27.29 -30.59
C LEU A 892 21.88 -28.32 -31.25
N VAL A 893 21.41 -28.02 -32.48
CA VAL A 893 20.56 -28.91 -33.30
C VAL A 893 21.15 -29.01 -34.72
N LEU A 894 21.32 -30.22 -35.24
CA LEU A 894 21.70 -30.44 -36.65
C LEU A 894 20.48 -30.25 -37.55
N THR A 895 20.51 -29.25 -38.43
CA THR A 895 19.37 -28.88 -39.30
C THR A 895 19.51 -29.31 -40.76
N ASP A 896 20.73 -29.42 -41.30
CA ASP A 896 20.94 -29.85 -42.69
C ASP A 896 22.38 -30.35 -42.95
N ILE A 897 22.57 -31.14 -44.02
CA ILE A 897 23.88 -31.52 -44.55
C ILE A 897 24.00 -30.97 -45.97
N THR A 898 24.68 -29.83 -46.07
CA THR A 898 24.63 -28.87 -47.20
C THR A 898 25.47 -29.27 -48.43
N GLY A 899 26.18 -30.40 -48.38
CA GLY A 899 26.74 -31.06 -49.56
C GLY A 899 28.20 -30.74 -49.93
N ASP A 900 28.93 -29.92 -49.16
CA ASP A 900 30.29 -29.46 -49.47
C ASP A 900 31.33 -29.71 -48.35
N ASN A 901 31.18 -30.83 -47.64
CA ASN A 901 31.86 -31.17 -46.39
C ASN A 901 31.56 -30.16 -45.26
N SER A 902 30.34 -29.65 -45.26
CA SER A 902 29.76 -28.86 -44.18
C SER A 902 28.37 -29.36 -43.80
N ALA A 903 27.92 -28.91 -42.64
CA ALA A 903 26.61 -29.19 -42.08
C ALA A 903 26.08 -27.95 -41.36
N ARG A 904 24.77 -27.73 -41.42
CA ARG A 904 24.12 -26.56 -40.83
C ARG A 904 23.58 -26.88 -39.46
N PHE A 905 24.01 -26.12 -38.48
CA PHE A 905 23.56 -26.23 -37.11
C PHE A 905 22.78 -24.98 -36.71
N LYS A 906 21.73 -25.16 -35.90
CA LYS A 906 21.24 -24.10 -35.02
C LYS A 906 21.95 -24.24 -33.69
N VAL A 907 22.50 -23.13 -33.18
CA VAL A 907 23.29 -23.12 -31.95
C VAL A 907 22.77 -21.99 -31.05
N CYS A 908 22.58 -22.29 -29.77
CA CYS A 908 22.11 -21.32 -28.79
C CYS A 908 23.29 -20.57 -28.15
N CYS A 909 23.63 -19.43 -28.71
CA CYS A 909 24.58 -18.49 -28.12
C CYS A 909 24.49 -17.15 -28.84
N GLU A 910 24.60 -16.05 -28.08
CA GLU A 910 24.45 -14.67 -28.58
C GLU A 910 25.39 -14.32 -29.75
N LYS A 911 26.54 -15.00 -29.80
CA LYS A 911 27.57 -14.75 -30.80
C LYS A 911 28.40 -15.99 -31.11
N VAL A 912 28.16 -16.59 -32.26
CA VAL A 912 29.07 -17.61 -32.81
C VAL A 912 30.19 -16.92 -33.60
N SER A 913 31.44 -17.32 -33.37
CA SER A 913 32.57 -16.81 -34.15
C SER A 913 33.52 -17.93 -34.59
N LYS A 914 33.99 -17.85 -35.84
CA LYS A 914 34.96 -18.79 -36.40
C LYS A 914 36.34 -18.47 -35.83
N VAL A 915 36.95 -19.42 -35.13
CA VAL A 915 38.26 -19.25 -34.51
C VAL A 915 39.34 -19.25 -35.60
N GLN A 916 39.95 -18.09 -35.83
CA GLN A 916 41.10 -17.98 -36.72
C GLN A 916 42.34 -18.60 -36.05
N PRO A 917 43.15 -19.41 -36.77
CA PRO A 917 44.35 -20.01 -36.19
C PRO A 917 45.40 -18.93 -35.87
N SER A 918 45.72 -18.78 -34.58
CA SER A 918 46.77 -17.88 -34.12
C SER A 918 48.17 -18.47 -34.37
N TYR A 919 48.86 -17.97 -35.39
CA TYR A 919 50.29 -18.23 -35.58
C TYR A 919 51.11 -17.37 -34.61
N THR A 920 51.50 -17.95 -33.47
CA THR A 920 52.50 -17.36 -32.57
C THR A 920 53.92 -17.56 -33.13
N THR A 921 54.35 -16.67 -34.01
CA THR A 921 55.76 -16.54 -34.41
C THR A 921 56.50 -15.55 -33.52
N THR A 922 57.13 -16.04 -32.46
CA THR A 922 58.25 -15.35 -31.82
C THR A 922 59.51 -15.50 -32.69
N ILE A 923 59.89 -14.44 -33.39
CA ILE A 923 61.24 -14.30 -33.97
C ILE A 923 61.86 -13.00 -33.47
N ASN A 924 63.14 -13.10 -33.16
CA ASN A 924 64.02 -12.07 -32.61
C ASN A 924 64.08 -10.82 -33.51
N PRO A 925 64.23 -9.59 -32.97
CA PRO A 925 64.28 -8.38 -33.80
C PRO A 925 65.70 -8.12 -34.31
N GLU A 926 65.92 -8.22 -35.63
CA GLU A 926 67.02 -7.53 -36.32
C GLU A 926 66.69 -7.34 -37.81
N GLU A 927 67.09 -6.18 -38.34
CA GLU A 927 67.00 -5.70 -39.75
C GLU A 927 65.57 -5.48 -40.35
N VAL A 928 65.10 -4.25 -40.66
CA VAL A 928 65.58 -3.23 -41.64
C VAL A 928 65.38 -3.76 -43.08
N THR A 929 64.62 -3.16 -44.03
CA THR A 929 64.34 -1.73 -44.34
C THR A 929 63.07 -1.55 -45.21
N GLU A 930 62.37 -0.42 -45.03
CA GLU A 930 61.87 0.54 -46.04
C GLU A 930 61.42 0.14 -47.50
N VAL A 931 60.17 0.53 -47.87
CA VAL A 931 59.79 1.52 -48.94
C VAL A 931 59.87 1.10 -50.45
N PRO A 932 58.96 1.55 -51.38
CA PRO A 932 57.56 1.97 -51.22
C PRO A 932 56.60 1.76 -52.47
N ALA A 933 55.34 2.16 -52.29
CA ALA A 933 54.50 3.00 -53.18
C ALA A 933 54.32 2.77 -54.71
N THR A 934 53.03 2.61 -55.08
CA THR A 934 52.29 3.34 -56.16
C THR A 934 52.63 3.00 -57.64
N THR A 935 51.83 3.34 -58.67
CA THR A 935 50.64 4.20 -58.91
C THR A 935 49.63 3.44 -59.85
N GLU A 936 48.41 3.87 -60.23
CA GLU A 936 47.85 5.17 -60.66
C GLU A 936 46.32 5.32 -60.49
N LYS A 937 45.88 6.57 -60.28
CA LYS A 937 44.69 7.30 -60.80
C LYS A 937 43.28 6.66 -60.73
N GLY A 938 42.23 7.39 -60.34
CA GLY A 938 42.17 8.80 -59.88
C GLY A 938 40.76 9.41 -59.93
N GLY A 939 40.60 10.59 -59.33
CA GLY A 939 39.33 11.34 -59.22
C GLY A 939 38.41 10.80 -58.11
N GLY A 940 37.64 11.61 -57.39
CA GLY A 940 37.45 13.07 -57.41
C GLY A 940 36.27 13.40 -56.47
N GLU A 941 36.39 14.45 -55.67
CA GLU A 941 35.48 14.74 -54.54
C GLU A 941 34.03 15.04 -54.97
N VAL A 942 33.06 14.72 -54.11
CA VAL A 942 32.30 15.71 -53.31
C VAL A 942 31.35 14.99 -52.32
N SER A 943 31.14 15.60 -51.16
CA SER A 943 30.38 15.12 -50.01
C SER A 943 28.87 14.92 -50.25
N ALA A 944 28.30 13.88 -49.63
CA ALA A 944 26.87 13.77 -49.33
C ALA A 944 26.67 13.60 -47.81
N THR A 945 25.85 14.47 -47.21
CA THR A 945 25.45 14.42 -45.80
C THR A 945 24.31 13.41 -45.55
N PRO A 946 24.12 12.91 -44.32
CA PRO A 946 23.19 11.81 -44.04
C PRO A 946 21.72 12.24 -44.09
N GLY A 947 20.86 11.36 -44.58
CA GLY A 947 19.41 11.51 -44.47
C GLY A 947 18.89 10.99 -43.12
N PHE A 948 17.98 11.74 -42.53
CA PHE A 948 17.08 11.30 -41.46
C PHE A 948 15.66 11.55 -41.99
N GLU A 949 14.90 10.48 -42.26
CA GLU A 949 13.51 10.61 -42.75
C GLU A 949 12.50 10.54 -41.59
N ALA A 950 11.65 11.55 -41.50
CA ALA A 950 10.38 11.51 -40.78
C ALA A 950 9.34 12.36 -41.57
N LEU A 951 8.08 11.95 -41.53
CA LEU A 951 7.09 12.20 -42.61
C LEU A 951 6.58 13.65 -42.78
N ILE A 952 6.27 13.97 -44.03
CA ILE A 952 5.33 14.99 -44.56
C ILE A 952 4.37 14.17 -45.49
N ALA A 953 3.05 14.34 -45.66
CA ALA A 953 2.15 15.49 -45.82
C ALA A 953 0.68 15.09 -45.51
N VAL A 954 -0.19 15.94 -44.94
CA VAL A 954 -1.15 16.89 -45.59
C VAL A 954 -2.30 16.30 -46.45
N ALA A 955 -3.50 16.28 -45.83
CA ALA A 955 -4.87 16.59 -46.32
C ALA A 955 -5.55 15.86 -47.52
N GLY A 956 -6.81 15.44 -47.32
CA GLY A 956 -7.78 15.03 -48.37
C GLY A 956 -9.22 14.83 -47.85
N LEU A 957 -10.21 15.53 -48.43
CA LEU A 957 -11.63 15.62 -48.05
C LEU A 957 -12.54 14.45 -48.52
N LEU A 958 -13.69 14.25 -47.82
CA LEU A 958 -15.07 13.88 -48.28
C LEU A 958 -15.92 13.54 -47.01
N GLY A 959 -17.25 13.75 -46.84
CA GLY A 959 -18.34 14.29 -47.66
C GLY A 959 -19.48 13.26 -47.84
N VAL A 960 -20.78 13.48 -47.55
CA VAL A 960 -21.60 14.64 -47.07
C VAL A 960 -22.91 14.11 -46.40
N GLY A 961 -23.50 14.81 -45.41
CA GLY A 961 -24.85 14.52 -44.87
C GLY A 961 -25.61 15.80 -44.44
N TYR A 962 -26.81 16.05 -45.00
CA TYR A 962 -27.34 17.41 -45.20
C TYR A 962 -28.80 17.63 -44.71
N LEU A 963 -29.05 18.73 -43.97
CA LEU A 963 -30.34 19.36 -43.60
C LEU A 963 -31.37 18.52 -42.77
N LEU A 964 -32.08 19.10 -41.78
CA LEU A 964 -33.13 20.11 -41.98
C LEU A 964 -33.54 20.87 -40.69
N ARG A 965 -33.86 22.17 -40.85
CA ARG A 965 -34.83 23.00 -40.07
C ARG A 965 -34.54 23.23 -38.57
N ARG A 966 -34.35 24.46 -38.07
CA ARG A 966 -35.30 25.61 -38.06
C ARG A 966 -36.75 25.24 -37.73
N LYS A 967 -37.07 25.23 -36.43
CA LYS A 967 -38.11 26.10 -35.90
C LYS A 967 -37.80 26.51 -34.47
#